data_AF-A0AAD9R1S9-F1
#
_entry.id   AF-A0AAD9R1S9-F1
#
_cell.length_a   1.000
_cell.length_b   1.000
_cell.length_c   1.000
_cell.angle_alpha   90.00
_cell.angle_beta   90.00
_cell.angle_gamma   90.00
#
_symmetry.space_group_name_H-M   'P 1'
#
loop_
_entity.id
_entity.type
_entity.pdbx_description
1 polymer ?
#
loop_
_entity_poly.entity_id
_entity_poly.type
_entity_poly.pdbx_seq_one_letter_code
_entity_poly.pdbx_strand_id
1 'polypeptide(L)'
;MNSSVSDNNKICFRTLFVLSLLTLQLEARNITLGLLLPYNVTSNSSALGMELVAGNSYVSAMVLAVQAIANDSSLLNGHSVTFIWNDTQCKDEFSVKAMLDQMSKGVEVFIGPACTCETTAKVASAFNIPVISYMCMNEELSEKTIFPTFARTIPPISRLAPQIHALLKHFNWTRVGIITQQKQQRTQWSVLEESLRHLGVRVSSAFTMDQGVEETRNFENGLQKTSQLSRVIILAMDYSLACQTLNYAGKLGLNDGRFAFIMFDLDFDPTGNKRKNLSGLFQKDWDVAAFQSALVLAVDNKVNAEYLTFMDNTPIYAAYLYDAVLQYARALNRTGIPPKTDGKEIVRNLMGRSFHRMFREVGKFVIDGSGEHKFLNNESILWTNNLPAPSSEMMNCKSCGENCYNVAGGQSRPGKFYASAITVAVDNINKDPTLFPGTSLSFIWNDSGCQEEESIKALIRQHERRVHAFIGFGCNCSKQARIAAALNLPAISHLCTSNAVSDKSLYPTFARTIFGDNSIGPSVLALMKYYDWDVVAIISEDRSDWYSRANFLESYLTSQGKTVSSHEKLPHRWFYTRAKDGARYQDILRKMQNKARIIIFAMAQRLIVEGMYHISKLGMNNGDYAFIAFQLTPSFLRILIEKPSVWFLDLYSKTESNDKERKGLYKAFKSMLILVFNIHKIDKYDKFVLQMKRRMSDPPFCGRTYEGTQIQQNKTAYNFNRSAPILSAFLYDATYLYAIGLNRTLAEGGDVTDGRAIMKNLFGRKFSSILGFDVFLDENGDVHLNLTVMAFSEQGGIPHFAYKGMFTLEIGNSTQKFQLSTNATIDWIQGYPPVDVPRCGFYNEKCGQAEKPKLSEAEIAAVCLGVIVAVILFAGGLIYRKQKLEKELASDLWRVNYNEISLRTRRAGSLRSQVSVVSAESFDNLYQRQLFTLVGTWKSNIVAIKKVNKRSIELTREIKMELKQIRDIRHDNLTQFIGACVDSPNICILFQYCPKGSLQVIFNCCLSKDVKFLRMSINPSLEYIPKSLN
;
A
#
# COMPACT_ATOMS: atom_id res chain seq x y z
N MET A 1 -4.52 -83.60 51.48
CA MET A 1 -4.52 -84.02 50.06
C MET A 1 -4.63 -82.78 49.19
N ASN A 2 -3.61 -82.58 48.34
CA ASN A 2 -3.51 -81.75 47.13
C ASN A 2 -4.50 -80.58 46.91
N SER A 3 -3.94 -79.39 46.70
CA SER A 3 -4.12 -78.61 45.45
C SER A 3 -3.29 -77.31 45.53
N SER A 4 -2.14 -77.17 44.86
CA SER A 4 -1.98 -76.92 43.41
C SER A 4 -2.64 -75.63 42.88
N VAL A 5 -2.63 -74.53 43.63
CA VAL A 5 -3.18 -73.23 43.14
C VAL A 5 -2.18 -72.06 43.15
N SER A 6 -0.97 -72.22 43.70
CA SER A 6 -0.01 -71.10 43.81
C SER A 6 0.75 -70.78 42.52
N ASP A 7 1.09 -71.77 41.70
CA ASP A 7 1.97 -71.56 40.55
C ASP A 7 1.22 -71.23 39.25
N ASN A 8 -0.01 -71.72 39.09
CA ASN A 8 -0.85 -71.38 37.95
C ASN A 8 -1.25 -69.90 37.93
N ASN A 9 -1.40 -69.22 39.08
CA ASN A 9 -1.73 -67.80 39.10
C ASN A 9 -0.54 -66.89 38.77
N LYS A 10 0.69 -67.27 39.12
CA LYS A 10 1.90 -66.53 38.74
C LYS A 10 2.27 -66.75 37.28
N ILE A 11 2.05 -67.97 36.76
CA ILE A 11 2.14 -68.25 35.34
C ILE A 11 1.03 -67.48 34.63
N CYS A 12 -0.24 -67.59 35.01
CA CYS A 12 -1.34 -66.87 34.37
C CYS A 12 -1.18 -65.34 34.41
N PHE A 13 -0.64 -64.73 35.48
CA PHE A 13 -0.31 -63.30 35.48
C PHE A 13 0.88 -62.95 34.57
N ARG A 14 1.91 -63.80 34.51
CA ARG A 14 3.01 -63.61 33.55
C ARG A 14 2.56 -63.86 32.12
N THR A 15 1.69 -64.82 31.88
CA THR A 15 1.12 -65.12 30.56
C THR A 15 0.09 -64.07 30.17
N LEU A 16 -0.69 -63.49 31.09
CA LEU A 16 -1.58 -62.35 30.85
C LEU A 16 -0.82 -61.04 30.67
N PHE A 17 0.32 -60.87 31.34
CA PHE A 17 1.21 -59.72 31.14
C PHE A 17 2.02 -59.86 29.84
N VAL A 18 2.45 -61.08 29.49
CA VAL A 18 3.09 -61.39 28.21
C VAL A 18 2.05 -61.41 27.08
N LEU A 19 0.82 -61.84 27.31
CA LEU A 19 -0.31 -61.71 26.37
C LEU A 19 -0.75 -60.25 26.28
N SER A 20 -0.73 -59.44 27.35
CA SER A 20 -1.02 -58.00 27.25
C SER A 20 0.11 -57.23 26.55
N LEU A 21 1.36 -57.69 26.70
CA LEU A 21 2.52 -57.22 25.94
C LEU A 21 2.53 -57.75 24.48
N LEU A 22 1.95 -58.92 24.21
CA LEU A 22 1.77 -59.48 22.85
C LEU A 22 0.50 -58.96 22.16
N THR A 23 -0.49 -58.45 22.92
CA THR A 23 -1.64 -57.69 22.42
C THR A 23 -1.39 -56.19 22.38
N LEU A 24 -0.15 -55.73 22.63
CA LEU A 24 0.37 -54.60 21.87
C LEU A 24 0.60 -55.07 20.42
N GLN A 25 -0.47 -55.53 19.78
CA GLN A 25 -0.57 -55.41 18.35
C GLN A 25 -0.33 -53.93 18.09
N LEU A 26 0.71 -53.64 17.30
CA LEU A 26 0.78 -52.43 16.50
C LEU A 26 -0.56 -52.34 15.76
N GLU A 27 -1.54 -51.69 16.36
CA GLU A 27 -2.81 -51.41 15.69
C GLU A 27 -2.43 -50.56 14.48
N ALA A 28 -2.63 -51.14 13.30
CA ALA A 28 -2.40 -50.47 12.04
C ALA A 28 -3.31 -49.23 11.98
N ARG A 29 -2.77 -48.09 12.40
CA ARG A 29 -3.48 -46.80 12.36
C ARG A 29 -3.61 -46.29 10.94
N ASN A 30 -4.79 -45.76 10.62
CA ASN A 30 -5.05 -45.03 9.39
C ASN A 30 -4.83 -43.53 9.63
N ILE A 31 -3.78 -42.97 9.06
CA ILE A 31 -3.40 -41.56 9.19
C ILE A 31 -3.97 -40.80 7.99
N THR A 32 -4.80 -39.79 8.24
CA THR A 32 -5.42 -38.98 7.18
C THR A 32 -4.79 -37.58 7.14
N LEU A 33 -4.15 -37.26 6.01
CA LEU A 33 -3.57 -35.95 5.74
C LEU A 33 -4.62 -35.03 5.09
N GLY A 34 -4.69 -33.78 5.50
CA GLY A 34 -5.48 -32.75 4.83
C GLY A 34 -4.62 -31.94 3.87
N LEU A 35 -5.00 -31.85 2.60
CA LEU A 35 -4.33 -31.02 1.62
C LEU A 35 -5.11 -29.73 1.41
N LEU A 36 -4.44 -28.60 1.64
CA LEU A 36 -4.94 -27.25 1.37
C LEU A 36 -4.21 -26.69 0.15
N LEU A 37 -4.88 -26.71 -1.00
CA LEU A 37 -4.29 -26.41 -2.29
C LEU A 37 -5.23 -25.53 -3.16
N PRO A 38 -4.74 -24.41 -3.72
CA PRO A 38 -5.49 -23.63 -4.70
C PRO A 38 -5.45 -24.32 -6.06
N TYR A 39 -6.48 -25.10 -6.39
CA TYR A 39 -6.45 -25.99 -7.56
C TYR A 39 -6.68 -25.24 -8.87
N ASN A 40 -7.72 -24.41 -8.95
CA ASN A 40 -8.14 -23.68 -10.17
C ASN A 40 -8.04 -22.16 -10.01
N VAL A 41 -6.84 -21.63 -9.73
CA VAL A 41 -6.63 -20.18 -9.69
C VAL A 41 -6.24 -19.67 -11.07
N THR A 42 -7.05 -18.75 -11.63
CA THR A 42 -6.67 -17.96 -12.80
C THR A 42 -5.67 -16.89 -12.37
N SER A 43 -4.62 -16.69 -13.18
CA SER A 43 -3.36 -15.98 -12.90
C SER A 43 -3.44 -14.49 -12.48
N ASN A 44 -4.61 -13.97 -12.11
CA ASN A 44 -4.80 -12.56 -11.80
C ASN A 44 -4.59 -12.19 -10.32
N SER A 45 -4.46 -13.14 -9.40
CA SER A 45 -4.22 -12.87 -7.97
C SER A 45 -2.90 -13.45 -7.48
N SER A 46 -1.81 -12.70 -7.66
CA SER A 46 -0.48 -13.04 -7.16
C SER A 46 -0.26 -12.43 -5.77
N ALA A 47 -0.62 -13.17 -4.72
CA ALA A 47 -0.47 -12.75 -3.32
C ALA A 47 1.00 -12.64 -2.84
N LEU A 48 1.98 -13.10 -3.63
CA LEU A 48 3.36 -13.31 -3.17
C LEU A 48 4.47 -12.80 -4.11
N GLY A 49 4.15 -12.09 -5.18
CA GLY A 49 5.20 -11.73 -6.17
C GLY A 49 5.77 -12.92 -6.96
N MET A 50 5.04 -14.04 -6.96
CA MET A 50 5.29 -15.17 -7.83
C MET A 50 4.02 -15.41 -8.61
N GLU A 51 4.16 -15.81 -9.87
CA GLU A 51 3.06 -16.28 -10.71
C GLU A 51 2.46 -17.49 -9.96
N LEU A 52 1.31 -17.30 -9.32
CA LEU A 52 0.69 -18.34 -8.50
C LEU A 52 0.32 -19.49 -9.44
N VAL A 53 1.17 -20.51 -9.51
CA VAL A 53 0.93 -21.63 -10.41
C VAL A 53 -0.27 -22.38 -9.86
N ALA A 54 -1.26 -22.63 -10.72
CA ALA A 54 -2.44 -23.39 -10.35
C ALA A 54 -2.01 -24.77 -9.82
N GLY A 55 -2.60 -25.18 -8.69
CA GLY A 55 -2.25 -26.41 -7.99
C GLY A 55 -2.46 -27.66 -8.83
N ASN A 56 -3.31 -27.60 -9.86
CA ASN A 56 -3.49 -28.67 -10.83
C ASN A 56 -2.20 -29.11 -11.54
N SER A 57 -1.18 -28.24 -11.62
CA SER A 57 0.10 -28.52 -12.26
C SER A 57 1.10 -29.29 -11.38
N TYR A 58 0.87 -29.38 -10.06
CA TYR A 58 1.81 -30.04 -9.13
C TYR A 58 1.16 -30.90 -8.04
N VAL A 59 -0.17 -31.04 -8.02
CA VAL A 59 -0.89 -31.86 -7.01
C VAL A 59 -0.48 -33.34 -7.02
N SER A 60 0.00 -33.86 -8.16
CA SER A 60 0.50 -35.23 -8.29
C SER A 60 1.64 -35.54 -7.33
N ALA A 61 2.41 -34.53 -6.91
CA ALA A 61 3.46 -34.69 -5.90
C ALA A 61 2.92 -35.21 -4.56
N MET A 62 1.68 -34.87 -4.18
CA MET A 62 1.04 -35.41 -2.98
C MET A 62 0.83 -36.93 -3.09
N VAL A 63 0.36 -37.39 -4.24
CA VAL A 63 0.13 -38.82 -4.51
C VAL A 63 1.44 -39.60 -4.44
N LEU A 64 2.48 -39.06 -5.10
CA LEU A 64 3.81 -39.68 -5.09
C LEU A 64 4.41 -39.73 -3.68
N ALA A 65 4.22 -38.69 -2.87
CA ALA A 65 4.73 -38.68 -1.50
C ALA A 65 4.03 -39.72 -0.60
N VAL A 66 2.72 -39.90 -0.75
CA VAL A 66 1.97 -40.92 -0.02
C VAL A 66 2.38 -42.33 -0.47
N GLN A 67 2.59 -42.54 -1.77
CA GLN A 67 3.12 -43.80 -2.30
C GLN A 67 4.54 -44.09 -1.80
N ALA A 68 5.40 -43.07 -1.71
CA ALA A 68 6.74 -43.20 -1.17
C ALA A 68 6.73 -43.61 0.31
N ILE A 69 5.80 -43.07 1.12
CA ILE A 69 5.61 -43.52 2.50
C ILE A 69 5.18 -44.99 2.57
N ALA A 70 4.25 -45.40 1.71
CA ALA A 70 3.78 -46.78 1.68
C ALA A 70 4.87 -47.79 1.27
N ASN A 71 5.82 -47.37 0.42
CA ASN A 71 6.91 -48.21 -0.07
C ASN A 71 8.14 -48.23 0.86
N ASP A 72 8.27 -47.27 1.79
CA ASP A 72 9.41 -47.17 2.70
C ASP A 72 9.05 -47.63 4.12
N SER A 73 9.41 -48.87 4.44
CA SER A 73 9.18 -49.48 5.75
C SER A 73 9.94 -48.80 6.89
N SER A 74 10.86 -47.87 6.62
CA SER A 74 11.55 -47.08 7.66
C SER A 74 10.75 -45.86 8.14
N LEU A 75 9.68 -45.47 7.44
CA LEU A 75 8.88 -44.28 7.75
C LEU A 75 7.72 -44.59 8.69
N LEU A 76 6.64 -45.22 8.22
CA LEU A 76 5.43 -45.46 9.02
C LEU A 76 5.03 -46.94 8.91
N ASN A 77 5.92 -47.83 9.36
CA ASN A 77 5.74 -49.27 9.23
C ASN A 77 4.44 -49.75 9.88
N GLY A 78 3.64 -50.52 9.14
CA GLY A 78 2.35 -51.05 9.62
C GLY A 78 1.21 -50.03 9.67
N HIS A 79 1.41 -48.78 9.26
CA HIS A 79 0.38 -47.74 9.24
C HIS A 79 -0.01 -47.38 7.80
N SER A 80 -1.30 -47.12 7.57
CA SER A 80 -1.78 -46.65 6.27
C SER A 80 -1.86 -45.12 6.26
N VAL A 81 -1.44 -44.50 5.16
CA VAL A 81 -1.52 -43.05 4.98
C VAL A 81 -2.43 -42.75 3.81
N THR A 82 -3.44 -41.91 4.03
CA THR A 82 -4.35 -41.42 3.00
C THR A 82 -4.43 -39.89 3.08
N PHE A 83 -5.05 -39.26 2.09
CA PHE A 83 -5.26 -37.82 2.13
C PHE A 83 -6.61 -37.42 1.55
N ILE A 84 -7.13 -36.29 2.05
CA ILE A 84 -8.29 -35.60 1.52
C ILE A 84 -7.90 -34.18 1.12
N TRP A 85 -8.58 -33.62 0.13
CA TRP A 85 -8.22 -32.31 -0.39
C TRP A 85 -9.47 -31.52 -0.80
N ASN A 86 -9.37 -30.20 -0.76
CA ASN A 86 -10.39 -29.28 -1.26
C ASN A 86 -9.70 -28.10 -1.95
N ASP A 87 -10.32 -27.57 -3.00
CA ASP A 87 -9.83 -26.35 -3.66
C ASP A 87 -10.04 -25.12 -2.76
N THR A 88 -8.94 -24.50 -2.36
CA THR A 88 -8.97 -23.30 -1.49
C THR A 88 -9.11 -21.99 -2.26
N GLN A 89 -8.98 -22.00 -3.60
CA GLN A 89 -9.07 -20.83 -4.47
C GLN A 89 -8.25 -19.60 -4.04
N CYS A 90 -7.24 -19.80 -3.19
CA CYS A 90 -6.44 -18.73 -2.59
C CYS A 90 -7.26 -17.69 -1.78
N LYS A 91 -8.43 -18.05 -1.23
CA LYS A 91 -9.29 -17.15 -0.43
C LYS A 91 -9.52 -17.73 0.96
N ASP A 92 -9.43 -16.89 2.02
CA ASP A 92 -9.57 -17.38 3.40
C ASP A 92 -10.89 -18.10 3.64
N GLU A 93 -11.98 -17.64 3.00
CA GLU A 93 -13.31 -18.26 3.10
C GLU A 93 -13.27 -19.76 2.73
N PHE A 94 -12.70 -20.08 1.57
CA PHE A 94 -12.60 -21.45 1.10
C PHE A 94 -11.54 -22.25 1.87
N SER A 95 -10.41 -21.63 2.24
CA SER A 95 -9.38 -22.28 3.06
C SER A 95 -9.90 -22.71 4.43
N VAL A 96 -10.57 -21.81 5.16
CA VAL A 96 -11.13 -22.11 6.48
C VAL A 96 -12.23 -23.15 6.37
N LYS A 97 -13.13 -23.01 5.39
CA LYS A 97 -14.19 -24.01 5.14
C LYS A 97 -13.62 -25.39 4.83
N ALA A 98 -12.61 -25.47 3.98
CA ALA A 98 -11.90 -26.71 3.67
C ALA A 98 -11.28 -27.34 4.92
N MET A 99 -10.58 -26.56 5.74
CA MET A 99 -10.00 -27.05 6.99
C MET A 99 -11.07 -27.64 7.92
N LEU A 100 -12.19 -26.95 8.11
CA LEU A 100 -13.25 -27.42 9.01
C LEU A 100 -13.92 -28.70 8.50
N ASP A 101 -14.21 -28.78 7.19
CA ASP A 101 -14.72 -30.01 6.56
C ASP A 101 -13.73 -31.17 6.72
N GLN A 102 -12.45 -30.92 6.48
CA GLN A 102 -11.39 -31.92 6.62
C GLN A 102 -11.17 -32.37 8.07
N MET A 103 -11.24 -31.44 9.04
CA MET A 103 -11.17 -31.76 10.48
C MET A 103 -12.32 -32.66 10.91
N SER A 104 -13.55 -32.41 10.40
CA SER A 104 -14.72 -33.25 10.70
C SER A 104 -14.57 -34.70 10.20
N LYS A 105 -13.67 -34.92 9.22
CA LYS A 105 -13.34 -36.23 8.64
C LYS A 105 -12.12 -36.90 9.28
N GLY A 106 -11.60 -36.34 10.38
CA GLY A 106 -10.50 -36.95 11.15
C GLY A 106 -9.10 -36.63 10.63
N VAL A 107 -8.91 -35.52 9.92
CA VAL A 107 -7.56 -35.07 9.50
C VAL A 107 -6.68 -34.75 10.70
N GLU A 108 -5.44 -35.23 10.64
CA GLU A 108 -4.47 -35.10 11.73
C GLU A 108 -3.37 -34.06 11.48
N VAL A 109 -3.18 -33.67 10.22
CA VAL A 109 -2.18 -32.70 9.79
C VAL A 109 -2.66 -32.01 8.53
N PHE A 110 -2.35 -30.73 8.38
CA PHE A 110 -2.54 -30.02 7.13
C PHE A 110 -1.22 -29.87 6.39
N ILE A 111 -1.18 -30.35 5.15
CA ILE A 111 -0.15 -30.07 4.18
C ILE A 111 -0.63 -28.90 3.32
N GLY A 112 0.10 -27.79 3.37
CA GLY A 112 -0.36 -26.48 2.92
C GLY A 112 -0.57 -25.52 4.10
N PRO A 113 -1.21 -24.36 3.90
CA PRO A 113 -1.79 -23.91 2.65
C PRO A 113 -0.72 -23.29 1.75
N ALA A 114 -1.09 -22.99 0.50
CA ALA A 114 -0.28 -22.17 -0.39
C ALA A 114 -0.53 -20.66 -0.22
N CYS A 115 -1.79 -20.31 0.09
CA CYS A 115 -2.26 -18.95 0.37
C CYS A 115 -2.84 -18.89 1.79
N THR A 116 -3.38 -17.75 2.22
CA THR A 116 -4.17 -17.65 3.49
C THR A 116 -3.41 -18.15 4.73
N CYS A 117 -2.09 -18.01 4.71
CA CYS A 117 -1.17 -18.68 5.62
C CYS A 117 -1.42 -18.33 7.09
N GLU A 118 -1.58 -17.04 7.39
CA GLU A 118 -1.81 -16.55 8.75
C GLU A 118 -3.11 -17.12 9.33
N THR A 119 -4.21 -16.99 8.59
CA THR A 119 -5.54 -17.48 8.98
C THR A 119 -5.52 -18.98 9.25
N THR A 120 -5.00 -19.77 8.31
CA THR A 120 -4.91 -21.23 8.44
C THR A 120 -4.02 -21.65 9.60
N ALA A 121 -2.85 -21.02 9.77
CA ALA A 121 -1.92 -21.37 10.83
C ALA A 121 -2.51 -21.05 12.22
N LYS A 122 -3.30 -19.98 12.35
CA LYS A 122 -4.03 -19.63 13.58
C LYS A 122 -5.12 -20.63 13.92
N VAL A 123 -5.96 -20.99 12.93
CA VAL A 123 -6.99 -22.01 13.12
C VAL A 123 -6.34 -23.31 13.58
N ALA A 124 -5.30 -23.79 12.91
CA ALA A 124 -4.65 -25.03 13.29
C ALA A 124 -3.97 -24.97 14.67
N SER A 125 -3.35 -23.83 15.01
CA SER A 125 -2.75 -23.61 16.34
C SER A 125 -3.81 -23.72 17.44
N ALA A 126 -5.03 -23.22 17.19
CA ALA A 126 -6.14 -23.33 18.12
C ALA A 126 -6.62 -24.76 18.36
N PHE A 127 -6.40 -25.69 17.43
CA PHE A 127 -6.74 -27.12 17.63
C PHE A 127 -5.54 -27.99 17.94
N ASN A 128 -4.36 -27.39 18.10
CA ASN A 128 -3.10 -28.11 18.22
C ASN A 128 -2.82 -29.07 17.05
N ILE A 129 -3.22 -28.69 15.84
CA ILE A 129 -3.03 -29.48 14.61
C ILE A 129 -1.77 -28.98 13.90
N PRO A 130 -0.83 -29.86 13.53
CA PRO A 130 0.35 -29.45 12.77
C PRO A 130 -0.03 -28.98 11.36
N VAL A 131 0.63 -27.93 10.91
CA VAL A 131 0.54 -27.39 9.55
C VAL A 131 1.93 -27.34 8.96
N ILE A 132 2.14 -27.99 7.82
CA ILE A 132 3.40 -27.91 7.07
C ILE A 132 3.12 -27.28 5.72
N SER A 133 3.42 -25.99 5.59
CA SER A 133 3.22 -25.27 4.33
C SER A 133 4.39 -25.46 3.37
N TYR A 134 4.07 -25.60 2.09
CA TYR A 134 5.02 -25.70 0.99
C TYR A 134 5.24 -24.36 0.25
N MET A 135 4.55 -23.27 0.63
CA MET A 135 4.59 -22.00 -0.14
C MET A 135 4.50 -20.72 0.72
N CYS A 136 4.16 -20.82 2.01
CA CYS A 136 4.04 -19.66 2.88
C CYS A 136 5.41 -19.08 3.28
N MET A 137 5.77 -17.90 2.74
CA MET A 137 7.06 -17.24 2.97
C MET A 137 7.05 -16.11 4.01
N ASN A 138 5.88 -15.71 4.53
CA ASN A 138 5.74 -14.59 5.48
C ASN A 138 6.59 -14.80 6.75
N GLU A 139 7.29 -13.75 7.22
CA GLU A 139 8.18 -13.86 8.38
C GLU A 139 7.41 -14.06 9.68
N GLU A 140 6.24 -13.45 9.83
CA GLU A 140 5.41 -13.50 11.05
C GLU A 140 5.08 -14.94 11.47
N LEU A 141 4.97 -15.87 10.51
CA LEU A 141 4.71 -17.29 10.75
C LEU A 141 5.88 -18.04 11.43
N SER A 142 7.06 -17.41 11.50
CA SER A 142 8.20 -17.92 12.27
C SER A 142 7.99 -17.78 13.78
N GLU A 143 7.10 -16.87 14.23
CA GLU A 143 6.86 -16.58 15.66
C GLU A 143 6.16 -17.75 16.36
N LYS A 144 6.91 -18.56 17.11
CA LYS A 144 6.39 -19.79 17.74
C LYS A 144 5.52 -19.54 18.96
N THR A 145 5.52 -18.33 19.51
CA THR A 145 4.54 -17.96 20.54
C THR A 145 3.12 -17.85 19.95
N ILE A 146 3.00 -17.46 18.68
CA ILE A 146 1.72 -17.26 17.98
C ILE A 146 1.36 -18.48 17.10
N PHE A 147 2.36 -19.08 16.43
CA PHE A 147 2.19 -20.19 15.49
C PHE A 147 2.95 -21.45 15.94
N PRO A 148 2.62 -22.01 17.11
CA PRO A 148 3.37 -23.11 17.71
C PRO A 148 3.24 -24.45 16.95
N THR A 149 2.23 -24.60 16.10
CA THR A 149 2.01 -25.80 15.27
C THR A 149 2.30 -25.60 13.78
N PHE A 150 2.88 -24.46 13.41
CA PHE A 150 3.23 -24.16 12.01
C PHE A 150 4.70 -24.51 11.71
N ALA A 151 4.91 -25.19 10.58
CA ALA A 151 6.20 -25.42 9.94
C ALA A 151 6.08 -25.18 8.43
N ARG A 152 7.23 -25.09 7.74
CA ARG A 152 7.27 -24.92 6.28
C ARG A 152 8.51 -25.54 5.66
N THR A 153 8.39 -25.99 4.42
CA THR A 153 9.51 -26.51 3.62
C THR A 153 10.16 -25.43 2.76
N ILE A 154 9.41 -24.38 2.38
CA ILE A 154 9.94 -23.18 1.74
C ILE A 154 10.57 -22.23 2.79
N PRO A 155 11.75 -21.65 2.55
CA PRO A 155 12.35 -20.69 3.48
C PRO A 155 11.65 -19.32 3.42
N PRO A 156 11.59 -18.57 4.53
CA PRO A 156 11.15 -17.17 4.49
C PRO A 156 12.19 -16.25 3.84
N ILE A 157 11.74 -15.08 3.38
CA ILE A 157 12.56 -14.07 2.71
C ILE A 157 13.71 -13.57 3.60
N SER A 158 13.55 -13.54 4.92
CA SER A 158 14.63 -13.18 5.86
C SER A 158 15.88 -14.07 5.70
N ARG A 159 15.72 -15.31 5.22
CA ARG A 159 16.84 -16.25 4.98
C ARG A 159 17.69 -15.89 3.77
N LEU A 160 17.28 -14.90 2.97
CA LEU A 160 18.11 -14.33 1.90
C LEU A 160 19.15 -13.35 2.46
N ALA A 161 18.86 -12.65 3.56
CA ALA A 161 19.74 -11.61 4.08
C ALA A 161 21.16 -12.09 4.44
N PRO A 162 21.37 -13.25 5.10
CA PRO A 162 22.71 -13.77 5.36
C PRO A 162 23.49 -14.10 4.08
N GLN A 163 22.81 -14.59 3.05
CA GLN A 163 23.43 -14.95 1.76
C GLN A 163 23.86 -13.69 1.00
N ILE A 164 23.00 -12.67 0.98
CA ILE A 164 23.34 -11.35 0.43
C ILE A 164 24.49 -10.76 1.22
N HIS A 165 24.44 -10.78 2.56
CA HIS A 165 25.53 -10.24 3.38
C HIS A 165 26.87 -10.94 3.09
N ALA A 166 26.87 -12.27 2.93
CA ALA A 166 28.08 -13.01 2.55
C ALA A 166 28.61 -12.58 1.16
N LEU A 167 27.71 -12.40 0.19
CA LEU A 167 28.06 -11.88 -1.14
C LEU A 167 28.64 -10.47 -1.07
N LEU A 168 27.98 -9.56 -0.33
CA LEU A 168 28.44 -8.19 -0.12
C LEU A 168 29.82 -8.17 0.55
N LYS A 169 30.05 -9.04 1.55
CA LYS A 169 31.34 -9.18 2.23
C LYS A 169 32.43 -9.69 1.29
N HIS A 170 32.12 -10.64 0.40
CA HIS A 170 33.07 -11.15 -0.59
C HIS A 170 33.58 -10.04 -1.53
N PHE A 171 32.69 -9.15 -1.97
CA PHE A 171 33.03 -8.02 -2.84
C PHE A 171 33.41 -6.73 -2.09
N ASN A 172 33.53 -6.77 -0.76
CA ASN A 172 33.77 -5.60 0.10
C ASN A 172 32.74 -4.46 -0.08
N TRP A 173 31.51 -4.79 -0.43
CA TRP A 173 30.42 -3.82 -0.56
C TRP A 173 29.76 -3.58 0.79
N THR A 174 29.73 -2.32 1.23
CA THR A 174 29.21 -1.93 2.55
C THR A 174 27.91 -1.14 2.50
N ARG A 175 27.51 -0.68 1.30
CA ARG A 175 26.34 0.16 1.07
C ARG A 175 25.51 -0.37 -0.09
N VAL A 176 24.19 -0.46 0.13
CA VAL A 176 23.23 -0.89 -0.88
C VAL A 176 22.02 0.05 -0.95
N GLY A 177 21.38 0.08 -2.13
CA GLY A 177 20.03 0.59 -2.32
C GLY A 177 19.09 -0.59 -2.58
N ILE A 178 17.83 -0.49 -2.16
CA ILE A 178 16.83 -1.53 -2.36
C ILE A 178 15.66 -0.95 -3.14
N ILE A 179 15.23 -1.64 -4.19
CA ILE A 179 14.02 -1.30 -4.93
C ILE A 179 13.04 -2.47 -4.77
N THR A 180 11.87 -2.16 -4.25
CA THR A 180 10.81 -3.12 -3.89
C THR A 180 9.56 -2.89 -4.73
N GLN A 181 8.78 -3.93 -4.97
CA GLN A 181 7.47 -3.85 -5.61
C GLN A 181 6.36 -3.66 -4.56
N GLN A 182 5.42 -2.72 -4.76
CA GLN A 182 4.25 -2.57 -3.89
C GLN A 182 3.19 -3.63 -4.22
N LYS A 183 2.79 -4.42 -3.23
CA LYS A 183 1.51 -5.15 -3.22
C LYS A 183 0.86 -4.99 -1.85
N GLN A 184 -0.43 -5.34 -1.74
CA GLN A 184 -1.29 -5.16 -0.55
C GLN A 184 -0.69 -5.65 0.78
N GLN A 185 0.40 -6.44 0.79
CA GLN A 185 1.19 -6.72 1.98
C GLN A 185 2.60 -6.17 1.82
N ARG A 186 2.82 -4.98 2.38
CA ARG A 186 4.10 -4.25 2.48
C ARG A 186 5.22 -5.03 3.22
N THR A 187 4.93 -6.23 3.73
CA THR A 187 5.64 -6.88 4.85
C THR A 187 6.79 -7.80 4.44
N GLN A 188 6.85 -8.26 3.19
CA GLN A 188 7.80 -9.31 2.82
C GLN A 188 9.22 -8.79 2.56
N TRP A 189 9.38 -7.78 1.71
CA TRP A 189 10.69 -7.23 1.37
C TRP A 189 11.22 -6.21 2.39
N SER A 190 10.34 -5.62 3.23
CA SER A 190 10.78 -4.77 4.35
C SER A 190 11.59 -5.54 5.38
N VAL A 191 11.25 -6.83 5.58
CA VAL A 191 12.01 -7.72 6.48
C VAL A 191 13.43 -7.95 5.95
N LEU A 192 13.61 -8.00 4.63
CA LEU A 192 14.94 -8.09 4.02
C LEU A 192 15.77 -6.84 4.33
N GLU A 193 15.18 -5.65 4.19
CA GLU A 193 15.83 -4.39 4.55
C GLU A 193 16.27 -4.40 6.03
N GLU A 194 15.35 -4.71 6.95
CA GLU A 194 15.62 -4.74 8.39
C GLU A 194 16.72 -5.75 8.73
N SER A 195 16.65 -6.95 8.14
CA SER A 195 17.65 -8.01 8.34
C SER A 195 19.05 -7.58 7.85
N LEU A 196 19.14 -6.91 6.70
CA LEU A 196 20.41 -6.39 6.19
C LEU A 196 20.98 -5.29 7.10
N ARG A 197 20.12 -4.39 7.62
CA ARG A 197 20.53 -3.35 8.58
C ARG A 197 21.07 -3.97 9.87
N HIS A 198 20.42 -5.01 10.40
CA HIS A 198 20.89 -5.73 11.60
C HIS A 198 22.23 -6.42 11.39
N LEU A 199 22.50 -6.92 10.18
CA LEU A 199 23.79 -7.50 9.79
C LEU A 199 24.89 -6.45 9.54
N GLY A 200 24.61 -5.16 9.76
CA GLY A 200 25.58 -4.08 9.62
C GLY A 200 25.72 -3.51 8.20
N VAL A 201 24.83 -3.88 7.27
CA VAL A 201 24.84 -3.34 5.89
C VAL A 201 24.14 -1.98 5.87
N ARG A 202 24.77 -0.97 5.26
CA ARG A 202 24.19 0.37 5.16
C ARG A 202 23.19 0.44 3.99
N VAL A 203 21.90 0.30 4.30
CA VAL A 203 20.81 0.55 3.35
C VAL A 203 20.55 2.05 3.23
N SER A 204 21.00 2.64 2.12
CA SER A 204 20.97 4.09 1.86
C SER A 204 19.63 4.59 1.32
N SER A 205 18.88 3.71 0.67
CA SER A 205 17.57 4.00 0.08
C SER A 205 16.78 2.70 -0.01
N ALA A 206 15.50 2.79 0.28
CA ALA A 206 14.51 1.75 0.05
C ALA A 206 13.35 2.39 -0.71
N PHE A 207 13.26 2.13 -2.01
CA PHE A 207 12.21 2.64 -2.86
C PHE A 207 11.15 1.55 -3.06
N THR A 208 9.88 1.93 -3.07
CA THR A 208 8.76 1.02 -3.34
C THR A 208 8.01 1.49 -4.58
N MET A 209 7.86 0.64 -5.57
CA MET A 209 7.16 0.94 -6.82
C MET A 209 5.64 0.83 -6.63
N ASP A 210 4.91 1.93 -6.78
CA ASP A 210 3.45 1.95 -6.63
C ASP A 210 2.73 1.21 -7.77
N GLN A 211 1.66 0.45 -7.46
CA GLN A 211 0.79 -0.15 -8.47
C GLN A 211 -0.30 0.84 -8.92
N GLY A 212 -0.43 1.06 -10.24
CA GLY A 212 -1.51 1.85 -10.84
C GLY A 212 -1.10 3.18 -11.49
N VAL A 213 0.16 3.59 -11.40
CA VAL A 213 0.75 4.70 -12.18
C VAL A 213 1.34 4.13 -13.47
N GLU A 214 1.40 4.89 -14.58
CA GLU A 214 2.13 4.51 -15.81
C GLU A 214 3.45 3.81 -15.45
N GLU A 215 3.54 2.49 -15.64
CA GLU A 215 4.59 1.62 -15.07
C GLU A 215 6.00 2.15 -15.39
N THR A 216 6.16 2.76 -16.57
CA THR A 216 7.37 3.41 -17.08
C THR A 216 7.93 4.48 -16.13
N ARG A 217 7.10 5.37 -15.58
CA ARG A 217 7.58 6.50 -14.73
C ARG A 217 8.07 6.02 -13.37
N ASN A 218 7.51 4.92 -12.86
CA ASN A 218 7.89 4.36 -11.57
C ASN A 218 9.26 3.69 -11.60
N PHE A 219 9.59 2.98 -12.69
CA PHE A 219 10.93 2.41 -12.89
C PHE A 219 12.01 3.51 -12.94
N GLU A 220 11.78 4.54 -13.76
CA GLU A 220 12.75 5.63 -13.93
C GLU A 220 12.99 6.40 -12.63
N ASN A 221 11.93 6.78 -11.92
CA ASN A 221 12.02 7.50 -10.66
C ASN A 221 12.72 6.67 -9.57
N GLY A 222 12.36 5.39 -9.46
CA GLY A 222 12.98 4.47 -8.50
C GLY A 222 14.47 4.29 -8.75
N LEU A 223 14.85 4.05 -10.01
CA LEU A 223 16.25 3.90 -10.42
C LEU A 223 17.04 5.19 -10.25
N GLN A 224 16.50 6.35 -10.64
CA GLN A 224 17.17 7.65 -10.48
C GLN A 224 17.42 8.01 -9.01
N LYS A 225 16.41 7.87 -8.14
CA LYS A 225 16.57 8.16 -6.71
C LYS A 225 17.56 7.21 -6.04
N THR A 226 17.47 5.92 -6.35
CA THR A 226 18.31 4.89 -5.73
C THR A 226 19.75 5.00 -6.21
N SER A 227 19.96 5.24 -7.51
CA SER A 227 21.30 5.37 -8.14
C SER A 227 22.07 6.61 -7.69
N GLN A 228 21.41 7.64 -7.16
CA GLN A 228 22.09 8.79 -6.55
C GLN A 228 22.75 8.43 -5.21
N LEU A 229 22.21 7.45 -4.49
CA LEU A 229 22.62 7.12 -3.12
C LEU A 229 23.42 5.82 -3.02
N SER A 230 23.26 4.91 -4.00
CA SER A 230 23.95 3.62 -4.05
C SER A 230 24.34 3.18 -5.45
N ARG A 231 25.45 2.44 -5.51
CA ARG A 231 25.96 1.77 -6.71
C ARG A 231 25.62 0.29 -6.77
N VAL A 232 25.44 -0.34 -5.61
CA VAL A 232 24.94 -1.72 -5.50
C VAL A 232 23.44 -1.64 -5.21
N ILE A 233 22.61 -2.15 -6.11
CA ILE A 233 21.16 -2.02 -6.06
C ILE A 233 20.53 -3.41 -6.00
N ILE A 234 19.79 -3.69 -4.94
CA ILE A 234 19.04 -4.94 -4.76
C ILE A 234 17.63 -4.74 -5.35
N LEU A 235 17.29 -5.57 -6.34
CA LEU A 235 15.98 -5.63 -6.96
C LEU A 235 15.13 -6.68 -6.22
N ALA A 236 14.47 -6.23 -5.16
CA ALA A 236 13.61 -7.03 -4.29
C ALA A 236 12.17 -7.09 -4.88
N MET A 237 12.04 -7.82 -5.98
CA MET A 237 10.83 -7.92 -6.79
C MET A 237 10.82 -9.21 -7.62
N ASP A 238 9.69 -9.46 -8.28
CA ASP A 238 9.47 -10.62 -9.16
C ASP A 238 10.52 -10.65 -10.28
N TYR A 239 11.02 -11.84 -10.68
CA TYR A 239 12.10 -11.98 -11.68
C TYR A 239 11.79 -11.23 -12.99
N SER A 240 10.56 -11.33 -13.49
CA SER A 240 10.10 -10.63 -14.70
C SER A 240 10.15 -9.11 -14.54
N LEU A 241 9.77 -8.58 -13.38
CA LEU A 241 9.80 -7.16 -13.07
C LEU A 241 11.24 -6.66 -12.87
N ALA A 242 12.09 -7.50 -12.27
CA ALA A 242 13.51 -7.22 -12.11
C ALA A 242 14.20 -7.13 -13.48
N CYS A 243 13.89 -8.03 -14.42
CA CYS A 243 14.34 -7.94 -15.81
C CYS A 243 13.88 -6.64 -16.49
N GLN A 244 12.61 -6.26 -16.34
CA GLN A 244 12.11 -4.98 -16.88
C GLN A 244 12.85 -3.79 -16.27
N THR A 245 13.09 -3.82 -14.95
CA THR A 245 13.84 -2.78 -14.24
C THR A 245 15.27 -2.66 -14.76
N LEU A 246 15.95 -3.78 -15.04
CA LEU A 246 17.27 -3.79 -15.67
C LEU A 246 17.25 -3.19 -17.07
N ASN A 247 16.22 -3.44 -17.87
CA ASN A 247 16.07 -2.80 -19.18
C ASN A 247 15.98 -1.27 -19.04
N TYR A 248 15.22 -0.75 -18.08
CA TYR A 248 15.19 0.69 -17.81
C TYR A 248 16.53 1.21 -17.26
N ALA A 249 17.24 0.43 -16.45
CA ALA A 249 18.57 0.78 -15.98
C ALA A 249 19.56 0.95 -17.14
N GLY A 250 19.50 0.06 -18.15
CA GLY A 250 20.26 0.17 -19.39
C GLY A 250 19.94 1.43 -20.18
N LYS A 251 18.65 1.78 -20.33
CA LYS A 251 18.23 3.04 -20.98
C LYS A 251 18.75 4.29 -20.27
N LEU A 252 18.88 4.24 -18.94
CA LEU A 252 19.42 5.33 -18.12
C LEU A 252 20.95 5.36 -18.05
N GLY A 253 21.64 4.45 -18.75
CA GLY A 253 23.11 4.37 -18.73
C GLY A 253 23.68 3.86 -17.39
N LEU A 254 22.88 3.15 -16.59
CA LEU A 254 23.31 2.54 -15.33
C LEU A 254 24.01 1.18 -15.53
N ASN A 255 24.54 0.92 -16.73
CA ASN A 255 25.19 -0.32 -17.15
C ASN A 255 26.66 -0.07 -17.57
N ASP A 256 27.24 1.05 -17.18
CA ASP A 256 28.61 1.47 -17.50
C ASP A 256 29.71 0.80 -16.65
N GLY A 257 29.36 -0.26 -15.92
CA GLY A 257 30.25 -0.97 -15.00
C GLY A 257 30.41 -0.34 -13.62
N ARG A 258 29.87 0.87 -13.38
CA ARG A 258 29.90 1.50 -12.03
C ARG A 258 28.79 1.00 -11.11
N PHE A 259 27.79 0.32 -11.66
CA PHE A 259 26.66 -0.20 -10.92
C PHE A 259 26.67 -1.73 -10.93
N ALA A 260 26.19 -2.31 -9.83
CA ALA A 260 25.92 -3.73 -9.73
C ALA A 260 24.49 -3.91 -9.26
N PHE A 261 23.76 -4.81 -9.91
CA PHE A 261 22.40 -5.16 -9.54
C PHE A 261 22.37 -6.55 -8.93
N ILE A 262 21.66 -6.73 -7.83
CA ILE A 262 21.41 -8.05 -7.25
C ILE A 262 19.93 -8.35 -7.45
N MET A 263 19.62 -9.45 -8.13
CA MET A 263 18.24 -9.90 -8.36
C MET A 263 18.07 -11.35 -7.92
N PHE A 264 16.82 -11.79 -7.79
CA PHE A 264 16.50 -13.13 -7.29
C PHE A 264 15.79 -13.95 -8.35
N ASP A 265 16.21 -15.20 -8.51
CA ASP A 265 15.45 -16.24 -9.20
C ASP A 265 15.03 -17.31 -8.18
N LEU A 266 13.89 -17.07 -7.53
CA LEU A 266 13.32 -17.95 -6.51
C LEU A 266 12.34 -18.98 -7.09
N ASP A 267 12.00 -18.85 -8.39
CA ASP A 267 11.08 -19.73 -9.12
C ASP A 267 11.81 -20.88 -9.86
N PHE A 268 13.09 -21.10 -9.51
CA PHE A 268 14.07 -21.93 -10.23
C PHE A 268 13.51 -23.20 -10.86
N ASP A 269 13.66 -23.32 -12.17
CA ASP A 269 13.47 -24.56 -12.94
C ASP A 269 14.83 -25.29 -13.08
N PRO A 270 15.04 -26.36 -12.32
CA PRO A 270 16.30 -27.11 -12.31
C PRO A 270 16.58 -27.86 -13.63
N THR A 271 15.58 -28.02 -14.50
CA THR A 271 15.71 -28.74 -15.78
C THR A 271 16.36 -27.89 -16.87
N GLY A 272 16.45 -26.57 -16.67
CA GLY A 272 16.89 -25.63 -17.70
C GLY A 272 15.89 -25.45 -18.84
N ASN A 273 14.72 -26.12 -18.82
CA ASN A 273 13.69 -26.01 -19.85
C ASN A 273 13.02 -24.63 -19.85
N LYS A 274 12.89 -23.98 -18.69
CA LYS A 274 12.55 -22.55 -18.55
C LYS A 274 13.77 -21.63 -18.62
N ARG A 275 14.74 -21.90 -19.50
CA ARG A 275 15.24 -20.77 -20.30
C ARG A 275 14.06 -20.28 -21.15
N LYS A 276 13.09 -19.60 -20.54
CA LYS A 276 12.12 -18.73 -21.22
C LYS A 276 12.97 -17.94 -22.19
N ASN A 277 12.80 -18.21 -23.48
CA ASN A 277 13.59 -17.74 -24.61
C ASN A 277 14.19 -16.36 -24.31
N LEU A 278 15.39 -16.33 -23.71
CA LEU A 278 16.03 -15.09 -23.26
C LEU A 278 16.28 -14.18 -24.47
N SER A 279 16.48 -14.81 -25.63
CA SER A 279 16.51 -14.23 -26.97
C SER A 279 15.29 -13.37 -27.34
N GLY A 280 14.11 -13.58 -26.73
CA GLY A 280 12.92 -12.75 -26.95
C GLY A 280 12.90 -11.46 -26.13
N LEU A 281 13.65 -11.39 -25.03
CA LEU A 281 13.78 -10.21 -24.16
C LEU A 281 14.91 -9.27 -24.61
N PHE A 282 15.89 -9.79 -25.35
CA PHE A 282 17.02 -9.05 -25.88
C PHE A 282 16.73 -8.59 -27.32
N GLN A 283 16.16 -7.38 -27.48
CA GLN A 283 15.90 -6.80 -28.80
C GLN A 283 17.01 -5.83 -29.24
N LYS A 284 17.85 -5.33 -28.32
CA LYS A 284 18.90 -4.33 -28.61
C LYS A 284 20.20 -4.59 -27.83
N ASP A 285 21.33 -4.08 -28.35
CA ASP A 285 22.68 -4.29 -27.78
C ASP A 285 22.85 -3.79 -26.33
N TRP A 286 22.10 -2.76 -25.90
CA TRP A 286 22.15 -2.25 -24.53
C TRP A 286 21.42 -3.15 -23.51
N ASP A 287 20.53 -4.05 -23.96
CA ASP A 287 19.89 -5.04 -23.10
C ASP A 287 20.95 -6.03 -22.56
N VAL A 288 21.98 -6.36 -23.34
CA VAL A 288 23.05 -7.30 -22.92
C VAL A 288 23.94 -6.69 -21.83
N ALA A 289 24.30 -5.40 -21.97
CA ALA A 289 25.18 -4.72 -21.03
C ALA A 289 24.54 -4.51 -19.64
N ALA A 290 23.23 -4.25 -19.57
CA ALA A 290 22.52 -4.13 -18.29
C ALA A 290 22.51 -5.48 -17.52
N PHE A 291 22.36 -6.59 -18.23
CA PHE A 291 22.40 -7.93 -17.62
C PHE A 291 23.82 -8.37 -17.22
N GLN A 292 24.88 -7.88 -17.87
CA GLN A 292 26.26 -8.12 -17.42
C GLN A 292 26.55 -7.52 -16.04
N SER A 293 25.84 -6.46 -15.66
CA SER A 293 25.96 -5.83 -14.35
C SER A 293 25.07 -6.49 -13.26
N ALA A 294 24.31 -7.53 -13.60
CA ALA A 294 23.38 -8.20 -12.69
C ALA A 294 23.94 -9.52 -12.14
N LEU A 295 23.90 -9.66 -10.81
CA LEU A 295 24.14 -10.89 -10.07
C LEU A 295 22.79 -11.52 -9.72
N VAL A 296 22.55 -12.73 -10.23
CA VAL A 296 21.33 -13.49 -9.94
C VAL A 296 21.60 -14.44 -8.76
N LEU A 297 20.89 -14.23 -7.66
CA LEU A 297 20.83 -15.18 -6.55
C LEU A 297 19.77 -16.23 -6.86
N ALA A 298 20.21 -17.47 -7.05
CA ALA A 298 19.37 -18.63 -7.39
C ALA A 298 19.63 -19.80 -6.44
N VAL A 299 18.71 -20.77 -6.44
CA VAL A 299 18.87 -22.03 -5.69
C VAL A 299 20.00 -22.87 -6.30
N ASP A 300 20.81 -23.52 -5.45
CA ASP A 300 21.91 -24.39 -5.91
C ASP A 300 21.41 -25.48 -6.86
N ASN A 301 22.09 -25.63 -8.00
CA ASN A 301 21.73 -26.48 -9.12
C ASN A 301 22.35 -27.90 -9.05
N LYS A 302 23.07 -28.22 -7.97
CA LYS A 302 23.58 -29.58 -7.71
C LYS A 302 22.47 -30.49 -7.21
N VAL A 303 21.62 -30.92 -8.15
CA VAL A 303 20.51 -31.85 -7.90
C VAL A 303 20.83 -33.24 -8.44
N ASN A 304 20.30 -34.28 -7.81
CA ASN A 304 20.49 -35.66 -8.26
C ASN A 304 19.63 -35.96 -9.51
N ALA A 305 19.99 -37.01 -10.26
CA ALA A 305 19.29 -37.38 -11.49
C ALA A 305 17.82 -37.75 -11.28
N GLU A 306 17.50 -38.34 -10.12
CA GLU A 306 16.12 -38.68 -9.73
C GLU A 306 15.24 -37.43 -9.57
N TYR A 307 15.78 -36.37 -8.96
CA TYR A 307 15.09 -35.08 -8.84
C TYR A 307 14.91 -34.39 -10.19
N LEU A 308 15.91 -34.43 -11.07
CA LEU A 308 15.77 -33.87 -12.43
C LEU A 308 14.66 -34.57 -13.21
N THR A 309 14.51 -35.89 -13.02
CA THR A 309 13.44 -36.69 -13.63
C THR A 309 12.08 -36.35 -13.01
N PHE A 310 12.01 -36.14 -11.70
CA PHE A 310 10.79 -35.71 -11.00
C PHE A 310 10.34 -34.29 -11.42
N MET A 311 11.30 -33.41 -11.70
CA MET A 311 11.07 -32.00 -12.00
C MET A 311 10.79 -31.68 -13.48
N ASP A 312 10.85 -32.67 -14.38
CA ASP A 312 10.66 -32.43 -15.82
C ASP A 312 9.29 -31.78 -16.09
N ASN A 313 9.33 -30.49 -16.45
CA ASN A 313 8.17 -29.62 -16.66
C ASN A 313 7.25 -29.39 -15.44
N THR A 314 7.71 -29.59 -14.20
CA THR A 314 6.91 -29.31 -12.99
C THR A 314 7.45 -28.12 -12.18
N PRO A 315 6.59 -27.32 -11.50
CA PRO A 315 7.03 -26.23 -10.64
C PRO A 315 7.79 -26.71 -9.39
N ILE A 316 8.75 -25.93 -8.89
CA ILE A 316 9.53 -26.24 -7.67
C ILE A 316 8.66 -26.50 -6.43
N TYR A 317 7.43 -25.95 -6.40
CA TYR A 317 6.45 -26.21 -5.35
C TYR A 317 6.03 -27.68 -5.25
N ALA A 318 6.10 -28.45 -6.34
CA ALA A 318 5.89 -29.89 -6.33
C ALA A 318 6.86 -30.58 -5.36
N ALA A 319 8.14 -30.19 -5.42
CA ALA A 319 9.16 -30.70 -4.54
C ALA A 319 8.94 -30.27 -3.08
N TYR A 320 8.60 -29.01 -2.83
CA TYR A 320 8.29 -28.53 -1.47
C TYR A 320 7.06 -29.21 -0.87
N LEU A 321 6.04 -29.51 -1.69
CA LEU A 321 4.86 -30.26 -1.30
C LEU A 321 5.22 -31.72 -0.96
N TYR A 322 5.98 -32.38 -1.84
CA TYR A 322 6.47 -33.74 -1.60
C TYR A 322 7.30 -33.83 -0.31
N ASP A 323 8.25 -32.92 -0.13
CA ASP A 323 9.07 -32.83 1.07
C ASP A 323 8.21 -32.59 2.32
N ALA A 324 7.17 -31.76 2.25
CA ALA A 324 6.32 -31.48 3.42
C ALA A 324 5.67 -32.75 3.98
N VAL A 325 5.20 -33.63 3.08
CA VAL A 325 4.57 -34.92 3.43
C VAL A 325 5.58 -35.89 4.05
N LEU A 326 6.74 -36.07 3.42
CA LEU A 326 7.78 -36.97 3.94
C LEU A 326 8.32 -36.49 5.30
N GLN A 327 8.46 -35.18 5.47
CA GLN A 327 8.97 -34.59 6.70
C GLN A 327 7.98 -34.76 7.85
N TYR A 328 6.68 -34.64 7.58
CA TYR A 328 5.65 -35.02 8.53
C TYR A 328 5.78 -36.50 8.95
N ALA A 329 5.85 -37.42 7.99
CA ALA A 329 5.96 -38.85 8.29
C ALA A 329 7.18 -39.18 9.17
N ARG A 330 8.34 -38.59 8.85
CA ARG A 330 9.56 -38.71 9.68
C ARG A 330 9.40 -38.13 11.07
N ALA A 331 8.73 -36.99 11.20
CA ALA A 331 8.47 -36.36 12.50
C ALA A 331 7.50 -37.18 13.36
N LEU A 332 6.47 -37.76 12.74
CA LEU A 332 5.49 -38.62 13.41
C LEU A 332 6.08 -39.96 13.83
N ASN A 333 6.93 -40.59 13.00
CA ASN A 333 7.62 -41.82 13.39
C ASN A 333 8.45 -41.61 14.67
N ARG A 334 9.10 -40.45 14.80
CA ARG A 334 9.93 -40.10 15.97
C ARG A 334 9.15 -39.92 17.26
N THR A 335 7.85 -39.63 17.21
CA THR A 335 7.01 -39.52 18.42
C THR A 335 6.53 -40.89 18.93
N GLY A 336 6.87 -41.98 18.26
CA GLY A 336 6.30 -43.30 18.57
C GLY A 336 4.81 -43.40 18.24
N ILE A 337 4.33 -42.57 17.31
CA ILE A 337 2.96 -42.59 16.73
C ILE A 337 1.86 -42.69 17.81
N PRO A 338 1.70 -41.64 18.66
CA PRO A 338 0.70 -41.65 19.73
C PRO A 338 -0.73 -41.71 19.15
N PRO A 339 -1.73 -42.24 19.89
CA PRO A 339 -3.11 -42.36 19.43
C PRO A 339 -3.74 -41.05 18.94
N LYS A 340 -3.23 -39.92 19.42
CA LYS A 340 -3.60 -38.58 18.99
C LYS A 340 -2.35 -37.76 18.71
N THR A 341 -2.30 -37.15 17.53
CA THR A 341 -1.18 -36.32 17.09
C THR A 341 -1.14 -35.00 17.87
N ASP A 342 0.02 -34.69 18.48
CA ASP A 342 0.30 -33.38 19.10
C ASP A 342 1.05 -32.49 18.10
N GLY A 343 0.38 -31.48 17.54
CA GLY A 343 0.98 -30.59 16.55
C GLY A 343 2.20 -29.82 17.04
N LYS A 344 2.23 -29.42 18.33
CA LYS A 344 3.38 -28.72 18.92
C LYS A 344 4.59 -29.62 18.98
N GLU A 345 4.39 -30.89 19.33
CA GLU A 345 5.46 -31.88 19.38
C GLU A 345 5.98 -32.22 17.99
N ILE A 346 5.10 -32.42 17.02
CA ILE A 346 5.49 -32.66 15.62
C ILE A 346 6.36 -31.51 15.10
N VAL A 347 5.94 -30.26 15.29
CA VAL A 347 6.73 -29.10 14.86
C VAL A 347 8.06 -29.00 15.61
N ARG A 348 8.08 -29.30 16.91
CA ARG A 348 9.34 -29.37 17.69
C ARG A 348 10.30 -30.42 17.12
N ASN A 349 9.80 -31.57 16.67
CA ASN A 349 10.59 -32.63 16.05
C ASN A 349 11.06 -32.33 14.62
N LEU A 350 10.40 -31.38 13.96
CA LEU A 350 10.84 -30.82 12.67
C LEU A 350 11.95 -29.76 12.85
N MET A 351 11.89 -28.99 13.94
CA MET A 351 12.94 -28.02 14.28
C MET A 351 14.22 -28.73 14.74
N GLY A 352 15.36 -28.08 14.56
CA GLY A 352 16.64 -28.58 15.10
C GLY A 352 17.46 -29.52 14.19
N ARG A 353 16.93 -29.93 13.01
CA ARG A 353 17.42 -31.15 12.34
C ARG A 353 17.73 -30.98 10.85
N SER A 354 18.80 -31.69 10.45
CA SER A 354 19.20 -31.89 9.05
C SER A 354 18.45 -33.06 8.46
N PHE A 355 17.78 -32.82 7.34
CA PHE A 355 17.02 -33.85 6.64
C PHE A 355 17.70 -34.19 5.31
N HIS A 356 17.57 -35.46 4.92
CA HIS A 356 17.83 -35.88 3.55
C HIS A 356 16.65 -35.37 2.72
N ARG A 357 16.84 -34.27 2.01
CA ARG A 357 15.89 -33.84 0.98
C ARG A 357 16.07 -34.76 -0.24
N MET A 358 15.08 -34.81 -1.14
CA MET A 358 15.29 -35.43 -2.47
C MET A 358 16.50 -34.80 -3.19
N PHE A 359 16.80 -33.55 -2.83
CA PHE A 359 18.07 -32.85 -3.06
C PHE A 359 19.17 -33.37 -2.10
N ARG A 360 20.15 -34.17 -2.54
CA ARG A 360 21.42 -34.25 -1.78
C ARG A 360 22.63 -34.64 -2.62
N GLU A 361 23.57 -33.71 -2.70
CA GLU A 361 24.92 -33.76 -2.10
C GLU A 361 25.52 -32.34 -2.12
N VAL A 362 25.24 -31.50 -1.11
CA VAL A 362 26.17 -30.53 -0.45
C VAL A 362 25.43 -29.95 0.77
N GLY A 363 26.04 -30.02 1.97
CA GLY A 363 25.69 -29.19 3.14
C GLY A 363 24.62 -29.74 4.12
N LYS A 364 25.05 -30.13 5.33
CA LYS A 364 24.15 -30.41 6.47
C LYS A 364 23.44 -29.12 6.92
N PHE A 365 22.11 -29.03 6.74
CA PHE A 365 21.28 -28.03 7.42
C PHE A 365 21.02 -28.45 8.89
N VAL A 366 21.89 -28.12 9.84
CA VAL A 366 21.61 -28.33 11.27
C VAL A 366 20.87 -27.13 11.82
N ILE A 367 19.54 -27.14 11.88
CA ILE A 367 18.82 -26.09 12.62
C ILE A 367 19.40 -26.09 14.05
N ASP A 368 20.14 -25.06 14.45
CA ASP A 368 20.54 -24.90 15.84
C ASP A 368 19.45 -24.12 16.59
N GLY A 369 19.40 -24.31 17.90
CA GLY A 369 18.46 -23.62 18.78
C GLY A 369 18.78 -22.13 19.00
N SER A 370 19.63 -21.52 18.16
CA SER A 370 20.06 -20.14 18.27
C SER A 370 20.40 -19.52 16.92
N GLY A 371 19.55 -19.71 15.90
CA GLY A 371 19.41 -18.77 14.79
C GLY A 371 20.66 -18.24 14.07
N GLU A 372 21.79 -18.96 14.02
CA GLU A 372 22.95 -18.62 13.16
C GLU A 372 23.63 -19.87 12.59
N HIS A 373 23.75 -19.96 11.26
CA HIS A 373 24.66 -20.89 10.61
C HIS A 373 25.94 -20.16 10.18
N LYS A 374 27.03 -20.41 10.91
CA LYS A 374 28.41 -20.21 10.42
C LYS A 374 28.91 -21.49 9.74
N PHE A 375 29.52 -21.34 8.57
CA PHE A 375 30.43 -22.34 8.01
C PHE A 375 31.70 -22.36 8.88
N LEU A 376 32.05 -23.50 9.47
CA LEU A 376 33.32 -23.71 10.18
C LEU A 376 34.20 -24.66 9.36
N ASN A 377 35.31 -24.13 8.83
CA ASN A 377 36.53 -24.92 8.65
C ASN A 377 37.36 -24.77 9.93
N ASN A 378 37.95 -25.89 10.37
CA ASN A 378 38.86 -26.09 11.50
C ASN A 378 39.50 -24.81 12.11
N GLU A 379 39.04 -24.43 13.30
CA GLU A 379 39.87 -24.07 14.45
C GLU A 379 38.97 -23.93 15.69
N SER A 380 39.38 -24.58 16.77
CA SER A 380 38.66 -24.70 18.04
C SER A 380 38.73 -23.40 18.84
N ILE A 381 37.60 -22.72 19.05
CA ILE A 381 37.43 -21.74 20.13
C ILE A 381 36.04 -21.91 20.76
N LEU A 382 36.05 -22.35 22.02
CA LEU A 382 34.90 -22.44 22.92
C LEU A 382 34.35 -21.04 23.23
N TRP A 383 33.05 -20.84 23.04
CA TRP A 383 32.31 -19.74 23.67
C TRP A 383 31.07 -20.30 24.36
N THR A 384 31.02 -20.10 25.67
CA THR A 384 29.90 -20.43 26.54
C THR A 384 28.81 -19.37 26.39
N ASN A 385 27.56 -19.85 26.21
CA ASN A 385 26.36 -19.02 26.19
C ASN A 385 26.17 -18.33 27.54
N ASN A 386 26.34 -17.02 27.59
CA ASN A 386 25.78 -16.15 28.63
C ASN A 386 25.43 -14.79 28.01
N LEU A 387 24.24 -14.69 27.43
CA LEU A 387 23.48 -13.45 27.39
C LEU A 387 22.09 -13.75 27.98
N PRO A 388 21.54 -12.86 28.82
CA PRO A 388 20.40 -13.19 29.66
C PRO A 388 19.13 -13.27 28.81
N ALA A 389 18.39 -14.37 28.98
CA ALA A 389 16.98 -14.36 28.65
C ALA A 389 16.31 -13.16 29.36
N PRO A 390 15.42 -12.39 28.71
CA PRO A 390 14.51 -11.55 29.47
C PRO A 390 13.76 -12.48 30.42
N SER A 391 13.95 -12.25 31.72
CA SER A 391 13.49 -13.12 32.79
C SER A 391 12.03 -13.48 32.58
N SER A 392 11.82 -14.76 32.31
CA SER A 392 10.57 -15.47 32.50
C SER A 392 10.22 -15.42 33.99
N GLU A 393 9.55 -14.35 34.43
CA GLU A 393 8.69 -14.48 35.60
C GLU A 393 7.45 -15.25 35.16
N MET A 394 7.58 -16.55 35.36
CA MET A 394 6.52 -17.53 35.43
C MET A 394 5.49 -17.00 36.44
N MET A 395 4.44 -16.36 35.94
CA MET A 395 3.25 -16.06 36.72
C MET A 395 2.63 -17.42 37.06
N ASN A 396 2.97 -17.92 38.25
CA ASN A 396 2.32 -19.07 38.86
C ASN A 396 0.82 -18.83 38.84
N CYS A 397 0.12 -19.50 37.93
CA CYS A 397 -1.34 -19.54 37.90
C CYS A 397 -1.80 -20.48 39.03
N LYS A 398 -1.66 -20.01 40.27
CA LYS A 398 -2.24 -20.57 41.48
C LYS A 398 -2.94 -19.44 42.24
N SER A 399 -3.92 -18.81 41.61
CA SER A 399 -5.12 -18.31 42.28
C SER A 399 -6.09 -17.77 41.24
N CYS A 400 -7.32 -18.29 41.23
CA CYS A 400 -8.46 -17.53 40.75
C CYS A 400 -8.56 -16.28 41.64
N GLY A 401 -8.11 -15.12 41.13
CA GLY A 401 -8.00 -13.89 41.92
C GLY A 401 -7.79 -12.64 41.06
N GLU A 402 -8.90 -12.05 40.62
CA GLU A 402 -9.13 -10.63 40.33
C GLU A 402 -8.29 -9.80 39.33
N ASN A 403 -7.12 -10.19 38.81
CA ASN A 403 -6.31 -9.26 37.98
C ASN A 403 -5.88 -9.79 36.60
N CYS A 404 -6.85 -10.01 35.70
CA CYS A 404 -6.61 -10.07 34.25
C CYS A 404 -7.28 -8.87 33.58
N TYR A 405 -6.63 -7.70 33.61
CA TYR A 405 -7.05 -6.51 32.86
C TYR A 405 -5.85 -5.90 32.18
N ASN A 406 -5.73 -6.08 30.87
CA ASN A 406 -5.10 -5.14 29.95
C ASN A 406 -5.30 -5.65 28.53
N VAL A 407 -6.45 -5.34 27.94
CA VAL A 407 -6.58 -5.26 26.48
C VAL A 407 -6.79 -3.80 26.14
N ALA A 408 -6.02 -3.36 25.15
CA ALA A 408 -5.96 -2.00 24.64
C ALA A 408 -7.35 -1.45 24.35
N GLY A 409 -7.60 -0.23 24.82
CA GLY A 409 -8.87 0.47 24.68
C GLY A 409 -9.57 0.67 26.02
N GLY A 410 -9.72 1.94 26.41
CA GLY A 410 -10.28 2.29 27.71
C GLY A 410 -11.64 1.63 27.96
N GLN A 411 -11.77 1.00 29.13
CA GLN A 411 -13.04 0.56 29.73
C GLN A 411 -13.76 -0.67 29.15
N SER A 412 -13.08 -1.72 28.67
CA SER A 412 -13.80 -2.99 28.55
C SER A 412 -13.99 -3.62 29.94
N ARG A 413 -15.14 -3.37 30.58
CA ARG A 413 -15.57 -4.18 31.73
C ARG A 413 -15.75 -5.62 31.25
N PRO A 414 -15.47 -6.65 32.07
CA PRO A 414 -15.70 -8.03 31.65
C PRO A 414 -17.17 -8.28 31.34
N GLY A 415 -17.43 -9.28 30.50
CA GLY A 415 -18.80 -9.70 30.13
C GLY A 415 -19.72 -9.96 31.34
N LYS A 416 -19.17 -10.34 32.50
CA LYS A 416 -19.93 -10.54 33.76
C LYS A 416 -20.77 -9.34 34.23
N PHE A 417 -20.58 -8.15 33.66
CA PHE A 417 -21.37 -6.95 33.96
C PHE A 417 -22.51 -6.68 32.96
N TYR A 418 -22.61 -7.41 31.85
CA TYR A 418 -23.62 -7.11 30.82
C TYR A 418 -24.05 -8.29 29.97
N ALA A 419 -23.46 -9.48 30.14
CA ALA A 419 -23.77 -10.65 29.33
C ALA A 419 -25.27 -11.00 29.32
N SER A 420 -25.98 -10.84 30.45
CA SER A 420 -27.43 -11.07 30.53
C SER A 420 -28.28 -10.12 29.68
N ALA A 421 -27.70 -9.09 29.06
CA ALA A 421 -28.38 -8.27 28.06
C ALA A 421 -28.87 -9.12 26.88
N ILE A 422 -28.13 -10.16 26.47
CA ILE A 422 -28.58 -11.07 25.42
C ILE A 422 -29.80 -11.88 25.86
N THR A 423 -29.87 -12.30 27.13
CA THR A 423 -31.04 -12.98 27.70
C THR A 423 -32.26 -12.07 27.64
N VAL A 424 -32.11 -10.80 28.04
CA VAL A 424 -33.19 -9.82 27.97
C VAL A 424 -33.63 -9.56 26.52
N ALA A 425 -32.69 -9.52 25.57
CA ALA A 425 -33.00 -9.38 24.16
C ALA A 425 -33.83 -10.55 23.62
N VAL A 426 -33.37 -11.78 23.87
CA VAL A 426 -34.05 -13.00 23.46
C VAL A 426 -35.44 -13.11 24.10
N ASP A 427 -35.57 -12.81 25.40
CA ASP A 427 -36.86 -12.79 26.09
C ASP A 427 -37.84 -11.79 25.44
N ASN A 428 -37.35 -10.61 25.04
CA ASN A 428 -38.18 -9.58 24.43
C ASN A 428 -38.54 -9.93 22.97
N ILE A 429 -37.61 -10.51 22.20
CA ILE A 429 -37.85 -10.98 20.83
C ILE A 429 -38.92 -12.07 20.84
N ASN A 430 -38.79 -13.08 21.71
CA ASN A 430 -39.73 -14.20 21.78
C ASN A 430 -41.13 -13.80 22.29
N LYS A 431 -41.26 -12.65 22.94
CA LYS A 431 -42.55 -12.09 23.38
C LYS A 431 -43.23 -11.22 22.32
N ASP A 432 -42.48 -10.79 21.32
CA ASP A 432 -42.99 -9.91 20.27
C ASP A 432 -43.73 -10.74 19.21
N PRO A 433 -45.06 -10.63 19.09
CA PRO A 433 -45.82 -11.44 18.13
C PRO A 433 -45.52 -11.08 16.67
N THR A 434 -44.84 -9.96 16.42
CA THR A 434 -44.45 -9.52 15.06
C THR A 434 -43.13 -10.17 14.60
N LEU A 435 -42.38 -10.77 15.53
CA LEU A 435 -41.10 -11.43 15.26
C LEU A 435 -41.26 -12.94 15.48
N PHE A 436 -41.10 -13.73 14.41
CA PHE A 436 -41.11 -15.21 14.44
C PHE A 436 -42.37 -15.87 15.03
N PRO A 437 -43.57 -15.70 14.44
CA PRO A 437 -44.75 -16.40 14.92
C PRO A 437 -44.55 -17.93 14.87
N GLY A 438 -44.63 -18.59 16.04
CA GLY A 438 -44.48 -20.04 16.17
C GLY A 438 -43.03 -20.55 16.25
N THR A 439 -42.01 -19.68 16.24
CA THR A 439 -40.60 -20.05 16.38
C THR A 439 -39.96 -19.24 17.51
N SER A 440 -39.10 -19.84 18.32
CA SER A 440 -38.39 -19.15 19.40
C SER A 440 -36.90 -19.08 19.16
N LEU A 441 -36.29 -17.96 19.51
CA LEU A 441 -34.85 -17.77 19.50
C LEU A 441 -34.27 -18.30 20.81
N SER A 442 -33.13 -18.99 20.72
CA SER A 442 -32.32 -19.42 21.86
C SER A 442 -30.85 -19.15 21.58
N PHE A 443 -30.00 -19.18 22.61
CA PHE A 443 -28.58 -18.92 22.47
C PHE A 443 -27.74 -19.86 23.34
N ILE A 444 -26.50 -20.07 22.91
CA ILE A 444 -25.43 -20.69 23.69
C ILE A 444 -24.30 -19.67 23.87
N TRP A 445 -23.45 -19.86 24.86
CA TRP A 445 -22.33 -18.94 25.11
C TRP A 445 -21.05 -19.70 25.45
N ASN A 446 -19.92 -19.06 25.16
CA ASN A 446 -18.58 -19.52 25.53
C ASN A 446 -17.77 -18.29 25.94
N ASP A 447 -16.93 -18.43 26.96
CA ASP A 447 -15.97 -17.37 27.29
C ASP A 447 -14.84 -17.36 26.26
N SER A 448 -14.53 -16.19 25.74
CA SER A 448 -13.42 -15.98 24.81
C SER A 448 -12.08 -15.78 25.52
N GLY A 449 -12.11 -15.48 26.83
CA GLY A 449 -10.93 -15.04 27.59
C GLY A 449 -10.26 -13.79 27.02
N CYS A 450 -10.86 -13.13 26.02
CA CYS A 450 -10.23 -12.12 25.17
C CYS A 450 -8.91 -12.61 24.52
N GLN A 451 -8.73 -13.93 24.40
CA GLN A 451 -7.57 -14.57 23.79
C GLN A 451 -7.95 -15.08 22.40
N GLU A 452 -7.07 -14.90 21.42
CA GLU A 452 -7.34 -15.26 20.02
C GLU A 452 -7.61 -16.77 19.88
N GLU A 453 -6.79 -17.61 20.52
CA GLU A 453 -6.92 -19.08 20.49
C GLU A 453 -8.27 -19.56 21.04
N GLU A 454 -8.64 -19.11 22.25
CA GLU A 454 -9.90 -19.48 22.90
C GLU A 454 -11.11 -18.93 22.15
N SER A 455 -10.99 -17.73 21.54
CA SER A 455 -12.03 -17.15 20.69
C SER A 455 -12.31 -18.02 19.46
N ILE A 456 -11.27 -18.51 18.79
CA ILE A 456 -11.41 -19.38 17.61
C ILE A 456 -12.05 -20.72 18.02
N LYS A 457 -11.58 -21.35 19.10
CA LYS A 457 -12.17 -22.58 19.65
C LYS A 457 -13.66 -22.40 19.98
N ALA A 458 -14.01 -21.27 20.61
CA ALA A 458 -15.39 -20.96 20.98
C ALA A 458 -16.30 -20.86 19.75
N LEU A 459 -15.90 -20.11 18.71
CA LEU A 459 -16.69 -19.97 17.49
C LEU A 459 -16.93 -21.32 16.80
N ILE A 460 -15.90 -22.16 16.70
CA ILE A 460 -16.00 -23.45 16.02
C ILE A 460 -16.85 -24.44 16.83
N ARG A 461 -16.70 -24.50 18.16
CA ARG A 461 -17.59 -25.30 19.03
C ARG A 461 -19.06 -24.87 18.92
N GLN A 462 -19.31 -23.57 18.77
CA GLN A 462 -20.65 -23.05 18.53
C GLN A 462 -21.16 -23.46 17.14
N HIS A 463 -20.31 -23.38 16.11
CA HIS A 463 -20.64 -23.83 14.76
C HIS A 463 -20.98 -25.33 14.71
N GLU A 464 -20.21 -26.19 15.38
CA GLU A 464 -20.50 -27.63 15.51
C GLU A 464 -21.86 -27.91 16.17
N ARG A 465 -22.30 -27.02 17.06
CA ARG A 465 -23.64 -27.03 17.67
C ARG A 465 -24.74 -26.40 16.79
N ARG A 466 -24.43 -26.10 15.52
CA ARG A 466 -25.34 -25.56 14.50
C ARG A 466 -25.97 -24.22 14.89
N VAL A 467 -25.17 -23.29 15.43
CA VAL A 467 -25.63 -21.91 15.61
C VAL A 467 -25.88 -21.24 14.26
N HIS A 468 -26.88 -20.35 14.22
CA HIS A 468 -27.26 -19.62 13.01
C HIS A 468 -26.63 -18.23 12.91
N ALA A 469 -26.03 -17.71 13.99
CA ALA A 469 -25.33 -16.43 14.00
C ALA A 469 -24.35 -16.33 15.17
N PHE A 470 -23.30 -15.51 14.98
CA PHE A 470 -22.37 -15.12 16.03
C PHE A 470 -22.70 -13.71 16.52
N ILE A 471 -23.09 -13.60 17.78
CA ILE A 471 -23.45 -12.33 18.41
C ILE A 471 -22.48 -12.04 19.55
N GLY A 472 -22.02 -10.79 19.63
CA GLY A 472 -21.42 -10.30 20.86
C GLY A 472 -19.92 -10.57 21.05
N PHE A 473 -19.16 -10.84 19.99
CA PHE A 473 -17.70 -10.88 20.08
C PHE A 473 -17.07 -9.46 20.01
N GLY A 474 -15.78 -9.33 20.35
CA GLY A 474 -15.11 -8.04 20.50
C GLY A 474 -13.60 -8.10 20.34
N CYS A 475 -12.90 -8.74 21.27
CA CYS A 475 -11.45 -8.93 21.17
C CYS A 475 -11.10 -9.77 19.94
N ASN A 476 -10.05 -9.40 19.19
CA ASN A 476 -9.66 -10.10 17.95
C ASN A 476 -10.79 -10.19 16.91
N CYS A 477 -11.71 -9.21 16.91
CA CYS A 477 -12.93 -9.27 16.12
C CYS A 477 -12.72 -9.43 14.61
N SER A 478 -11.64 -8.88 14.04
CA SER A 478 -11.36 -9.08 12.61
C SER A 478 -11.17 -10.55 12.27
N LYS A 479 -10.53 -11.34 13.13
CA LYS A 479 -10.31 -12.77 12.89
C LYS A 479 -11.61 -13.55 13.04
N GLN A 480 -12.39 -13.24 14.08
CA GLN A 480 -13.71 -13.85 14.30
C GLN A 480 -14.68 -13.54 13.16
N ALA A 481 -14.72 -12.28 12.70
CA ALA A 481 -15.53 -11.85 11.57
C ALA A 481 -15.10 -12.56 10.27
N ARG A 482 -13.79 -12.80 10.07
CA ARG A 482 -13.28 -13.55 8.92
C ARG A 482 -13.75 -15.00 8.92
N ILE A 483 -13.72 -15.65 10.08
CA ILE A 483 -14.24 -17.02 10.25
C ILE A 483 -15.74 -17.05 10.00
N ALA A 484 -16.51 -16.09 10.53
CA ALA A 484 -17.94 -16.04 10.29
C ALA A 484 -18.29 -15.83 8.81
N ALA A 485 -17.55 -14.97 8.10
CA ALA A 485 -17.66 -14.79 6.66
C ALA A 485 -17.37 -16.10 5.91
N ALA A 486 -16.35 -16.84 6.33
CA ALA A 486 -16.01 -18.14 5.75
C ALA A 486 -17.12 -19.19 5.89
N LEU A 487 -17.86 -19.11 6.99
CA LEU A 487 -18.98 -20.00 7.30
C LEU A 487 -20.31 -19.53 6.69
N ASN A 488 -20.32 -18.40 5.99
CA ASN A 488 -21.53 -17.68 5.57
C ASN A 488 -22.52 -17.45 6.72
N LEU A 489 -22.04 -17.20 7.94
CA LEU A 489 -22.87 -16.94 9.11
C LEU A 489 -22.89 -15.44 9.44
N PRO A 490 -24.07 -14.88 9.80
CA PRO A 490 -24.17 -13.53 10.33
C PRO A 490 -23.29 -13.34 11.56
N ALA A 491 -22.54 -12.25 11.59
CA ALA A 491 -21.68 -11.88 12.70
C ALA A 491 -21.93 -10.42 13.12
N ILE A 492 -22.66 -10.23 14.21
CA ILE A 492 -22.98 -8.89 14.73
C ILE A 492 -22.23 -8.64 16.03
N SER A 493 -21.25 -7.75 15.96
CA SER A 493 -20.38 -7.42 17.09
C SER A 493 -20.87 -6.16 17.81
N HIS A 494 -20.89 -6.22 19.14
CA HIS A 494 -21.18 -5.09 20.00
C HIS A 494 -19.93 -4.34 20.51
N LEU A 495 -18.73 -4.79 20.16
CA LEU A 495 -17.46 -4.27 20.73
C LEU A 495 -16.34 -4.02 19.71
N CYS A 496 -16.44 -4.51 18.48
CA CYS A 496 -15.43 -4.33 17.45
C CYS A 496 -15.40 -2.90 16.89
N THR A 497 -14.38 -2.14 17.29
CA THR A 497 -14.15 -0.77 16.81
C THR A 497 -13.21 -0.68 15.60
N SER A 498 -12.52 -1.78 15.25
CA SER A 498 -11.57 -1.83 14.13
C SER A 498 -12.22 -1.41 12.82
N ASN A 499 -11.53 -0.62 12.00
CA ASN A 499 -12.02 -0.24 10.67
C ASN A 499 -11.76 -1.31 9.60
N ALA A 500 -10.92 -2.31 9.89
CA ALA A 500 -10.61 -3.37 8.93
C ALA A 500 -11.86 -4.21 8.56
N VAL A 501 -12.79 -4.37 9.50
CA VAL A 501 -14.02 -5.17 9.33
C VAL A 501 -15.11 -4.48 8.50
N SER A 502 -14.91 -3.21 8.15
CA SER A 502 -15.82 -2.45 7.29
C SER A 502 -15.69 -2.85 5.80
N ASP A 503 -14.60 -3.51 5.39
CA ASP A 503 -14.40 -3.98 4.02
C ASP A 503 -15.29 -5.19 3.70
N LYS A 504 -16.38 -4.97 2.96
CA LYS A 504 -17.34 -6.02 2.58
C LYS A 504 -16.81 -7.04 1.57
N SER A 505 -15.70 -6.77 0.91
CA SER A 505 -15.03 -7.81 0.11
C SER A 505 -14.45 -8.91 1.00
N LEU A 506 -14.03 -8.57 2.22
CA LEU A 506 -13.45 -9.48 3.19
C LEU A 506 -14.45 -9.92 4.28
N TYR A 507 -15.38 -9.05 4.66
CA TYR A 507 -16.32 -9.25 5.77
C TYR A 507 -17.79 -9.08 5.34
N PRO A 508 -18.26 -9.85 4.33
CA PRO A 508 -19.60 -9.69 3.76
C PRO A 508 -20.73 -9.99 4.75
N THR A 509 -20.50 -10.83 5.77
CA THR A 509 -21.50 -11.20 6.77
C THR A 509 -21.33 -10.49 8.11
N PHE A 510 -20.54 -9.42 8.16
CA PHE A 510 -20.25 -8.69 9.40
C PHE A 510 -21.12 -7.44 9.53
N ALA A 511 -21.57 -7.14 10.76
CA ALA A 511 -22.10 -5.85 11.15
C ALA A 511 -21.69 -5.52 12.59
N ARG A 512 -21.82 -4.26 12.99
CA ARG A 512 -21.59 -3.86 14.39
C ARG A 512 -22.60 -2.85 14.89
N THR A 513 -22.92 -2.93 16.18
CA THR A 513 -23.77 -1.96 16.87
C THR A 513 -23.00 -0.91 17.65
N ILE A 514 -21.69 -1.12 17.83
CA ILE A 514 -20.77 -0.08 18.29
C ILE A 514 -20.21 0.68 17.08
N PHE A 515 -19.97 1.96 17.29
CA PHE A 515 -19.33 2.84 16.32
C PHE A 515 -17.85 2.49 16.13
N GLY A 516 -17.37 2.62 14.90
CA GLY A 516 -15.97 2.42 14.54
C GLY A 516 -15.05 3.52 15.04
N ASP A 517 -13.74 3.29 14.88
CA ASP A 517 -12.73 4.33 15.11
C ASP A 517 -12.88 5.50 14.11
N ASN A 518 -13.46 5.24 12.94
CA ASN A 518 -13.74 6.23 11.91
C ASN A 518 -14.96 7.15 12.17
N SER A 519 -15.80 6.85 13.16
CA SER A 519 -17.14 7.44 13.22
C SER A 519 -17.22 8.88 13.74
N ILE A 520 -16.12 9.46 14.24
CA ILE A 520 -16.11 10.84 14.79
C ILE A 520 -15.89 11.93 13.73
N GLY A 521 -15.31 11.56 12.58
CA GLY A 521 -14.93 12.51 11.51
C GLY A 521 -16.11 13.36 11.00
N PRO A 522 -17.24 12.73 10.60
CA PRO A 522 -18.39 13.46 10.06
C PRO A 522 -18.95 14.51 11.03
N SER A 523 -19.00 14.23 12.33
CA SER A 523 -19.51 15.17 13.34
C SER A 523 -18.58 16.37 13.52
N VAL A 524 -17.26 16.14 13.56
CA VAL A 524 -16.28 17.23 13.63
C VAL A 524 -16.35 18.12 12.39
N LEU A 525 -16.41 17.50 11.21
CA LEU A 525 -16.52 18.25 9.95
C LEU A 525 -17.80 19.08 9.89
N ALA A 526 -18.93 18.52 10.34
CA ALA A 526 -20.21 19.24 10.40
C ALA A 526 -20.14 20.47 11.32
N LEU A 527 -19.45 20.35 12.46
CA LEU A 527 -19.25 21.46 13.40
C LEU A 527 -18.32 22.53 12.80
N MET A 528 -17.24 22.11 12.14
CA MET A 528 -16.33 23.02 11.44
C MET A 528 -17.04 23.78 10.31
N LYS A 529 -17.88 23.10 9.52
CA LYS A 529 -18.70 23.75 8.48
C LYS A 529 -19.70 24.75 9.06
N TYR A 530 -20.27 24.47 10.23
CA TYR A 530 -21.22 25.38 10.88
C TYR A 530 -20.57 26.69 11.34
N TYR A 531 -19.34 26.64 11.84
CA TYR A 531 -18.60 27.80 12.33
C TYR A 531 -17.60 28.40 11.31
N ASP A 532 -17.58 27.88 10.09
CA ASP A 532 -16.63 28.26 9.04
C ASP A 532 -15.15 28.15 9.48
N TRP A 533 -14.82 27.02 10.14
CA TRP A 533 -13.46 26.70 10.55
C TRP A 533 -12.74 25.83 9.50
N ASP A 534 -11.49 26.17 9.20
CA ASP A 534 -10.61 25.49 8.25
C ASP A 534 -9.36 24.87 8.89
N VAL A 535 -8.82 25.50 9.94
CA VAL A 535 -7.55 25.11 10.60
C VAL A 535 -7.78 24.57 12.01
N VAL A 536 -7.29 23.37 12.29
CA VAL A 536 -7.37 22.71 13.61
C VAL A 536 -6.04 22.11 14.04
N ALA A 537 -5.85 21.91 15.35
CA ALA A 537 -4.81 21.06 15.89
C ALA A 537 -5.41 19.91 16.71
N ILE A 538 -4.72 18.77 16.76
CA ILE A 538 -5.17 17.57 17.47
C ILE A 538 -4.17 17.19 18.56
N ILE A 539 -4.65 16.90 19.76
CA ILE A 539 -3.85 16.26 20.81
C ILE A 539 -4.48 14.90 21.11
N SER A 540 -3.67 13.84 21.08
CA SER A 540 -4.13 12.46 21.30
C SER A 540 -3.40 11.72 22.42
N GLU A 541 -4.07 10.75 23.02
CA GLU A 541 -3.49 9.79 23.96
C GLU A 541 -2.73 8.67 23.21
N ASP A 542 -1.42 8.53 23.45
CA ASP A 542 -0.55 7.55 22.79
C ASP A 542 -0.90 6.11 23.17
N ARG A 543 -0.73 5.19 22.21
CA ARG A 543 -1.02 3.75 22.36
C ARG A 543 -2.41 3.44 22.91
N SER A 544 -3.42 4.20 22.50
CA SER A 544 -4.83 4.00 22.88
C SER A 544 -5.76 4.03 21.67
N ASP A 545 -7.01 3.62 21.80
CA ASP A 545 -8.03 3.74 20.73
C ASP A 545 -8.17 5.19 20.24
N TRP A 546 -7.91 6.16 21.13
CA TRP A 546 -7.92 7.56 20.75
C TRP A 546 -6.84 7.93 19.74
N TYR A 547 -5.70 7.23 19.74
CA TYR A 547 -4.67 7.41 18.74
C TYR A 547 -5.15 6.98 17.35
N SER A 548 -5.80 5.82 17.25
CA SER A 548 -6.43 5.33 16.01
C SER A 548 -7.47 6.33 15.48
N ARG A 549 -8.35 6.80 16.37
CA ARG A 549 -9.39 7.79 16.07
C ARG A 549 -8.81 9.14 15.63
N ALA A 550 -7.73 9.59 16.27
CA ALA A 550 -7.06 10.85 15.94
C ALA A 550 -6.37 10.79 14.57
N ASN A 551 -5.66 9.71 14.26
CA ASN A 551 -5.03 9.52 12.94
C ASN A 551 -6.07 9.46 11.82
N PHE A 552 -7.18 8.75 12.07
CA PHE A 552 -8.29 8.73 11.12
C PHE A 552 -8.87 10.13 10.94
N LEU A 553 -9.14 10.85 12.03
CA LEU A 553 -9.69 12.20 11.98
C LEU A 553 -8.77 13.15 11.19
N GLU A 554 -7.46 13.08 11.40
CA GLU A 554 -6.47 13.85 10.65
C GLU A 554 -6.54 13.57 9.15
N SER A 555 -6.52 12.28 8.78
CA SER A 555 -6.59 11.84 7.39
C SER A 555 -7.92 12.25 6.75
N TYR A 556 -9.03 12.10 7.48
CA TYR A 556 -10.37 12.44 7.03
C TYR A 556 -10.51 13.94 6.80
N LEU A 557 -10.13 14.78 7.76
CA LEU A 557 -10.21 16.24 7.62
C LEU A 557 -9.34 16.73 6.45
N THR A 558 -8.13 16.19 6.30
CA THR A 558 -7.23 16.51 5.18
C THR A 558 -7.85 16.13 3.84
N SER A 559 -8.51 14.97 3.75
CA SER A 559 -9.21 14.52 2.53
C SER A 559 -10.39 15.43 2.15
N GLN A 560 -10.95 16.16 3.13
CA GLN A 560 -12.07 17.09 2.97
C GLN A 560 -11.61 18.54 2.77
N GLY A 561 -10.32 18.78 2.51
CA GLY A 561 -9.76 20.10 2.27
C GLY A 561 -9.57 20.96 3.52
N LYS A 562 -9.63 20.38 4.72
CA LYS A 562 -9.36 21.07 5.99
C LYS A 562 -7.89 20.88 6.39
N THR A 563 -7.34 21.84 7.14
CA THR A 563 -5.92 21.83 7.53
C THR A 563 -5.75 21.37 8.97
N VAL A 564 -5.02 20.29 9.18
CA VAL A 564 -4.55 19.87 10.51
C VAL A 564 -3.12 20.37 10.71
N SER A 565 -2.98 21.47 11.46
CA SER A 565 -1.70 22.19 11.60
C SER A 565 -0.67 21.49 12.49
N SER A 566 -1.16 20.62 13.39
CA SER A 566 -0.34 19.92 14.36
C SER A 566 -1.10 18.73 14.95
N HIS A 567 -0.43 17.59 15.06
CA HIS A 567 -0.92 16.41 15.77
C HIS A 567 0.11 15.97 16.81
N GLU A 568 -0.20 16.18 18.09
CA GLU A 568 0.73 15.92 19.21
C GLU A 568 0.21 14.82 20.13
N LYS A 569 1.12 14.11 20.79
CA LYS A 569 0.80 12.92 21.59
C LYS A 569 1.22 13.06 23.04
N LEU A 570 0.37 12.59 23.93
CA LEU A 570 0.62 12.47 25.37
C LEU A 570 0.66 11.01 25.81
N PRO A 571 1.38 10.67 26.89
CA PRO A 571 1.35 9.33 27.46
C PRO A 571 -0.08 8.89 27.82
N HIS A 572 -0.30 7.57 27.83
CA HIS A 572 -1.56 6.98 28.28
C HIS A 572 -1.97 7.49 29.67
N ARG A 573 -3.27 7.68 29.92
CA ARG A 573 -3.85 8.33 31.12
C ARG A 573 -3.41 7.73 32.47
N TRP A 574 -3.00 6.46 32.46
CA TRP A 574 -2.56 5.71 33.63
C TRP A 574 -1.09 5.98 33.97
N PHE A 575 -0.29 6.34 32.97
CA PHE A 575 1.12 6.69 33.12
C PHE A 575 1.35 8.19 33.23
N TYR A 576 0.38 9.00 32.81
CA TYR A 576 0.44 10.45 32.94
C TYR A 576 0.42 10.89 34.40
N THR A 577 1.39 11.72 34.77
CA THR A 577 1.36 12.46 36.04
C THR A 577 1.73 13.91 35.81
N ARG A 578 1.07 14.84 36.51
CA ARG A 578 1.36 16.28 36.36
C ARG A 578 2.83 16.62 36.64
N ALA A 579 3.44 15.98 37.63
CA ALA A 579 4.84 16.20 38.01
C ALA A 579 5.83 15.79 36.89
N LYS A 580 5.57 14.67 36.21
CA LYS A 580 6.46 14.15 35.16
C LYS A 580 6.18 14.76 33.79
N ASP A 581 4.91 14.89 33.44
CA ASP A 581 4.48 15.15 32.05
C ASP A 581 3.86 16.54 31.85
N GLY A 582 3.62 17.29 32.94
CA GLY A 582 2.96 18.60 32.87
C GLY A 582 3.75 19.66 32.10
N ALA A 583 5.10 19.63 32.18
CA ALA A 583 5.96 20.51 31.38
C ALA A 583 5.81 20.22 29.88
N ARG A 584 5.84 18.92 29.52
CA ARG A 584 5.61 18.48 28.13
C ARG A 584 4.23 18.88 27.62
N TYR A 585 3.18 18.77 28.44
CA TYR A 585 1.83 19.22 28.07
C TYR A 585 1.84 20.74 27.78
N GLN A 586 2.46 21.54 28.65
CA GLN A 586 2.59 22.99 28.42
C GLN A 586 3.37 23.32 27.15
N ASP A 587 4.45 22.61 26.86
CA ASP A 587 5.24 22.81 25.64
C ASP A 587 4.43 22.48 24.38
N ILE A 588 3.64 21.41 24.40
CA ILE A 588 2.70 21.07 23.33
C ILE A 588 1.71 22.23 23.10
N LEU A 589 1.09 22.75 24.17
CA LEU A 589 0.14 23.85 24.07
C LEU A 589 0.81 25.15 23.56
N ARG A 590 2.02 25.48 24.03
CA ARG A 590 2.80 26.63 23.55
C ARG A 590 3.13 26.52 22.06
N LYS A 591 3.50 25.32 21.58
CA LYS A 591 3.71 25.07 20.14
C LYS A 591 2.43 25.28 19.34
N MET A 592 1.28 24.89 19.89
CA MET A 592 -0.03 25.02 19.23
C MET A 592 -0.56 26.46 19.19
N GLN A 593 -0.18 27.33 20.15
CA GLN A 593 -0.57 28.74 20.16
C GLN A 593 -0.23 29.48 18.84
N ASN A 594 0.82 29.06 18.14
CA ASN A 594 1.23 29.69 16.87
C ASN A 594 0.78 28.90 15.64
N LYS A 595 -0.09 27.90 15.80
CA LYS A 595 -0.49 26.99 14.70
C LYS A 595 -1.99 26.78 14.58
N ALA A 596 -2.77 26.91 15.65
CA ALA A 596 -4.21 26.74 15.62
C ALA A 596 -4.90 27.56 16.72
N ARG A 597 -6.17 27.93 16.47
CA ARG A 597 -7.09 28.45 17.49
C ARG A 597 -8.14 27.42 17.91
N ILE A 598 -8.41 26.44 17.06
CA ILE A 598 -9.33 25.33 17.33
C ILE A 598 -8.50 24.09 17.67
N ILE A 599 -8.65 23.57 18.90
CA ILE A 599 -7.87 22.43 19.39
C ILE A 599 -8.82 21.27 19.71
N ILE A 600 -8.56 20.11 19.12
CA ILE A 600 -9.34 18.89 19.28
C ILE A 600 -8.61 17.96 20.26
N PHE A 601 -9.29 17.62 21.35
CA PHE A 601 -8.82 16.64 22.33
C PHE A 601 -9.39 15.25 22.03
N ALA A 602 -8.59 14.41 21.38
CA ALA A 602 -8.86 13.00 21.18
C ALA A 602 -8.20 12.20 22.31
N MET A 603 -8.74 12.24 23.52
CA MET A 603 -8.13 11.58 24.69
C MET A 603 -9.13 11.37 25.84
N ALA A 604 -8.65 10.72 26.91
CA ALA A 604 -9.36 10.60 28.18
C ALA A 604 -9.85 11.92 28.78
N GLN A 605 -11.03 11.90 29.43
CA GLN A 605 -11.51 13.01 30.26
C GLN A 605 -10.45 13.52 31.26
N ARG A 606 -9.74 12.62 31.96
CA ARG A 606 -8.69 13.00 32.92
C ARG A 606 -7.60 13.88 32.29
N LEU A 607 -7.17 13.55 31.07
CA LEU A 607 -6.15 14.30 30.36
C LEU A 607 -6.69 15.61 29.76
N ILE A 608 -7.97 15.64 29.39
CA ILE A 608 -8.66 16.86 28.95
C ILE A 608 -8.69 17.87 30.09
N VAL A 609 -9.10 17.46 31.30
CA VAL A 609 -9.16 18.36 32.46
C VAL A 609 -7.77 18.91 32.81
N GLU A 610 -6.73 18.07 32.79
CA GLU A 610 -5.33 18.54 32.94
C GLU A 610 -4.92 19.52 31.84
N GLY A 611 -5.34 19.29 30.60
CA GLY A 611 -5.15 20.22 29.49
C GLY A 611 -5.80 21.57 29.73
N MET A 612 -7.06 21.59 30.18
CA MET A 612 -7.80 22.81 30.51
C MET A 612 -7.14 23.60 31.66
N TYR A 613 -6.55 22.90 32.63
CA TYR A 613 -5.73 23.52 33.68
C TYR A 613 -4.49 24.22 33.09
N HIS A 614 -3.74 23.56 32.21
CA HIS A 614 -2.57 24.16 31.57
C HIS A 614 -2.95 25.29 30.61
N ILE A 615 -4.06 25.19 29.88
CA ILE A 615 -4.65 26.26 29.05
C ILE A 615 -4.93 27.51 29.88
N SER A 616 -5.55 27.34 31.06
CA SER A 616 -5.80 28.45 31.97
C SER A 616 -4.49 29.09 32.47
N LYS A 617 -3.45 28.31 32.71
CA LYS A 617 -2.14 28.82 33.15
C LYS A 617 -1.39 29.57 32.05
N LEU A 618 -1.57 29.15 30.79
CA LEU A 618 -0.96 29.78 29.61
C LEU A 618 -1.76 30.97 29.07
N GLY A 619 -2.88 31.34 29.70
CA GLY A 619 -3.72 32.47 29.25
C GLY A 619 -4.52 32.18 27.98
N MET A 620 -4.63 30.92 27.56
CA MET A 620 -5.41 30.48 26.39
C MET A 620 -6.92 30.40 26.67
N ASN A 621 -7.39 31.11 27.69
CA ASN A 621 -8.80 31.26 28.10
C ASN A 621 -9.28 32.71 27.87
N ASN A 622 -8.68 33.42 26.91
CA ASN A 622 -8.99 34.80 26.55
C ASN A 622 -10.18 34.95 25.59
N GLY A 623 -10.67 33.83 25.03
CA GLY A 623 -11.78 33.81 24.07
C GLY A 623 -11.36 33.65 22.62
N ASP A 624 -10.06 33.65 22.31
CA ASP A 624 -9.57 33.43 20.95
C ASP A 624 -9.51 31.95 20.57
N TYR A 625 -9.71 31.05 21.53
CA TYR A 625 -9.58 29.60 21.35
C TYR A 625 -10.92 28.90 21.57
N ALA A 626 -11.16 27.84 20.80
CA ALA A 626 -12.21 26.85 21.07
C ALA A 626 -11.59 25.46 21.18
N PHE A 627 -12.16 24.66 22.09
CA PHE A 627 -11.69 23.32 22.39
C PHE A 627 -12.80 22.32 22.08
N ILE A 628 -12.51 21.32 21.26
CA ILE A 628 -13.46 20.23 20.96
C ILE A 628 -13.01 19.00 21.73
N ALA A 629 -13.85 18.51 22.62
CA ALA A 629 -13.61 17.31 23.40
C ALA A 629 -14.69 16.26 23.11
N PHE A 630 -14.37 15.01 23.36
CA PHE A 630 -15.31 13.91 23.17
C PHE A 630 -15.55 13.19 24.49
N GLN A 631 -16.81 12.83 24.73
CA GLN A 631 -17.17 11.89 25.77
C GLN A 631 -18.01 10.77 25.17
N LEU A 632 -17.29 9.82 24.57
CA LEU A 632 -17.84 8.62 23.96
C LEU A 632 -17.89 7.45 24.95
N THR A 633 -17.62 7.70 26.22
CA THR A 633 -17.60 6.71 27.30
C THR A 633 -18.88 6.78 28.10
N PRO A 634 -19.87 5.90 27.88
CA PRO A 634 -21.23 6.23 28.32
C PRO A 634 -21.57 5.84 29.76
N SER A 635 -20.67 5.11 30.44
CA SER A 635 -20.69 4.94 31.90
C SER A 635 -20.54 6.28 32.65
N PHE A 636 -19.78 7.22 32.08
CA PHE A 636 -19.66 8.58 32.62
C PHE A 636 -20.79 9.50 32.17
N LEU A 637 -21.40 9.26 31.00
CA LEU A 637 -22.50 10.08 30.49
C LEU A 637 -23.63 10.23 31.51
N ARG A 638 -24.00 9.16 32.23
CA ARG A 638 -25.02 9.25 33.29
C ARG A 638 -24.67 10.21 34.42
N ILE A 639 -23.43 10.17 34.92
CA ILE A 639 -22.95 11.11 35.94
C ILE A 639 -22.95 12.53 35.39
N LEU A 640 -22.61 12.70 34.11
CA LEU A 640 -22.57 14.01 33.45
C LEU A 640 -23.95 14.57 33.13
N ILE A 641 -24.98 13.74 32.94
CA ILE A 641 -26.38 14.18 32.82
C ILE A 641 -26.91 14.60 34.18
N GLU A 642 -26.75 13.73 35.18
CA GLU A 642 -27.30 13.95 36.52
C GLU A 642 -26.55 15.08 37.26
N LYS A 643 -25.25 15.24 36.98
CA LYS A 643 -24.38 16.27 37.57
C LYS A 643 -23.33 16.74 36.54
N PRO A 644 -23.71 17.62 35.60
CA PRO A 644 -22.79 18.08 34.54
C PRO A 644 -21.56 18.82 35.08
N SER A 645 -21.64 19.35 36.30
CA SER A 645 -20.53 19.99 37.01
C SER A 645 -19.43 19.00 37.45
N VAL A 646 -19.69 17.68 37.45
CA VAL A 646 -18.69 16.64 37.75
C VAL A 646 -17.60 16.52 36.68
N TRP A 647 -17.78 17.15 35.50
CA TRP A 647 -16.73 17.22 34.48
C TRP A 647 -15.39 17.75 35.02
N PHE A 648 -15.44 18.65 36.02
CA PHE A 648 -14.27 19.31 36.59
C PHE A 648 -14.24 19.38 38.13
N LEU A 649 -15.38 19.21 38.82
CA LEU A 649 -15.41 19.38 40.28
C LEU A 649 -14.65 18.29 41.04
N ASP A 650 -14.80 16.99 40.77
CA ASP A 650 -14.24 15.96 41.69
C ASP A 650 -12.69 15.88 41.70
N LEU A 651 -12.01 16.31 40.62
CA LEU A 651 -10.54 16.29 40.52
C LEU A 651 -9.86 17.53 41.13
N TYR A 652 -10.53 18.69 41.13
CA TYR A 652 -9.97 19.97 41.58
C TYR A 652 -10.75 20.62 42.74
N SER A 653 -11.92 20.10 43.14
CA SER A 653 -12.63 20.54 44.35
C SER A 653 -11.99 20.00 45.63
N LYS A 654 -11.14 18.98 45.53
CA LYS A 654 -10.42 18.38 46.68
C LYS A 654 -9.01 18.90 46.87
N THR A 655 -8.45 19.66 45.92
CA THR A 655 -7.07 20.13 45.96
C THR A 655 -7.03 21.65 45.94
N GLU A 656 -6.66 22.26 47.07
CA GLU A 656 -5.92 23.53 47.30
C GLU A 656 -5.85 24.64 46.21
N SER A 657 -6.84 24.80 45.33
CA SER A 657 -6.79 25.80 44.26
C SER A 657 -7.26 27.15 44.79
N ASN A 658 -6.41 28.16 44.71
CA ASN A 658 -6.76 29.54 45.06
C ASN A 658 -7.90 30.05 44.15
N ASP A 659 -8.76 30.95 44.63
CA ASP A 659 -10.00 31.36 43.94
C ASP A 659 -9.76 31.91 42.51
N LYS A 660 -8.59 32.52 42.29
CA LYS A 660 -8.15 33.01 40.98
C LYS A 660 -7.93 31.86 39.97
N GLU A 661 -7.38 30.73 40.40
CA GLU A 661 -7.14 29.57 39.54
C GLU A 661 -8.44 28.90 39.14
N ARG A 662 -9.37 28.76 40.10
CA ARG A 662 -10.70 28.23 39.87
C ARG A 662 -11.49 29.04 38.85
N LYS A 663 -11.47 30.38 38.97
CA LYS A 663 -12.09 31.29 37.99
C LYS A 663 -11.42 31.19 36.61
N GLY A 664 -10.10 31.08 36.56
CA GLY A 664 -9.36 30.86 35.31
C GLY A 664 -9.75 29.57 34.61
N LEU A 665 -9.91 28.48 35.37
CA LEU A 665 -10.30 27.18 34.88
C LEU A 665 -11.75 27.18 34.34
N TYR A 666 -12.70 27.79 35.05
CA TYR A 666 -14.07 27.95 34.55
C TYR A 666 -14.12 28.74 33.25
N LYS A 667 -13.31 29.81 33.15
CA LYS A 667 -13.18 30.57 31.91
C LYS A 667 -12.63 29.70 30.77
N ALA A 668 -11.67 28.82 31.04
CA ALA A 668 -11.15 27.89 30.02
C ALA A 668 -12.25 26.91 29.56
N PHE A 669 -13.01 26.32 30.48
CA PHE A 669 -14.13 25.43 30.16
C PHE A 669 -15.27 26.12 29.37
N LYS A 670 -15.44 27.44 29.51
CA LYS A 670 -16.40 28.22 28.72
C LYS A 670 -16.12 28.18 27.21
N SER A 671 -14.86 27.96 26.82
CA SER A 671 -14.44 27.80 25.42
C SER A 671 -14.52 26.34 24.91
N MET A 672 -15.03 25.40 25.71
CA MET A 672 -15.02 23.98 25.37
C MET A 672 -16.38 23.47 24.90
N LEU A 673 -16.39 22.76 23.78
CA LEU A 673 -17.51 22.01 23.24
C LEU A 673 -17.26 20.52 23.48
N ILE A 674 -18.23 19.85 24.08
CA ILE A 674 -18.15 18.41 24.36
C ILE A 674 -19.14 17.69 23.45
N LEU A 675 -18.62 16.80 22.61
CA LEU A 675 -19.41 15.90 21.79
C LEU A 675 -19.74 14.65 22.62
N VAL A 676 -21.02 14.41 22.83
CA VAL A 676 -21.58 13.32 23.64
C VAL A 676 -22.58 12.50 22.84
N PHE A 677 -22.90 11.30 23.30
CA PHE A 677 -24.01 10.53 22.73
C PHE A 677 -25.35 11.24 22.89
N ASN A 678 -26.18 11.16 21.84
CA ASN A 678 -27.58 11.56 21.91
C ASN A 678 -28.38 10.57 22.78
N ILE A 679 -29.00 11.03 23.87
CA ILE A 679 -29.66 10.16 24.88
C ILE A 679 -30.99 10.72 25.38
N HIS A 680 -31.79 11.36 24.51
CA HIS A 680 -33.05 12.02 24.86
C HIS A 680 -34.14 11.15 25.55
N LYS A 681 -33.97 9.82 25.72
CA LYS A 681 -34.97 8.91 26.32
C LYS A 681 -34.37 7.91 27.33
N ILE A 682 -33.76 8.43 28.40
CA ILE A 682 -33.05 7.62 29.41
C ILE A 682 -33.93 6.60 30.16
N ASP A 683 -35.24 6.86 30.29
CA ASP A 683 -36.16 6.02 31.07
C ASP A 683 -36.31 4.59 30.52
N LYS A 684 -36.31 4.42 29.19
CA LYS A 684 -36.40 3.10 28.55
C LYS A 684 -35.15 2.28 28.86
N TYR A 685 -33.99 2.93 28.80
CA TYR A 685 -32.70 2.31 29.09
C TYR A 685 -32.58 1.95 30.58
N ASP A 686 -33.06 2.79 31.50
CA ASP A 686 -33.02 2.48 32.94
C ASP A 686 -33.84 1.25 33.32
N LYS A 687 -35.04 1.11 32.75
CA LYS A 687 -35.85 -0.11 32.92
C LYS A 687 -35.12 -1.36 32.41
N PHE A 688 -34.49 -1.25 31.24
CA PHE A 688 -33.67 -2.31 30.67
C PHE A 688 -32.49 -2.70 31.57
N VAL A 689 -31.74 -1.72 32.10
CA VAL A 689 -30.60 -1.97 33.00
C VAL A 689 -31.03 -2.72 34.26
N LEU A 690 -32.17 -2.36 34.84
CA LEU A 690 -32.72 -3.06 36.00
C LEU A 690 -33.07 -4.52 35.69
N GLN A 691 -33.71 -4.76 34.53
CA GLN A 691 -34.04 -6.11 34.08
C GLN A 691 -32.78 -6.94 33.83
N MET A 692 -31.79 -6.37 33.14
CA MET A 692 -30.50 -7.03 32.85
C MET A 692 -29.78 -7.44 34.14
N LYS A 693 -29.70 -6.54 35.12
CA LYS A 693 -29.08 -6.83 36.43
C LYS A 693 -29.74 -8.01 37.14
N ARG A 694 -31.07 -8.10 37.10
CA ARG A 694 -31.83 -9.23 37.67
C ARG A 694 -31.54 -10.53 36.93
N ARG A 695 -31.57 -10.51 35.59
CA ARG A 695 -31.34 -11.68 34.74
C ARG A 695 -29.89 -12.20 34.75
N MET A 696 -28.94 -11.48 35.36
CA MET A 696 -27.54 -11.91 35.47
C MET A 696 -27.39 -13.15 36.36
N SER A 697 -28.20 -13.29 37.40
CA SER A 697 -28.13 -14.43 38.33
C SER A 697 -28.84 -15.67 37.80
N ASP A 698 -29.61 -15.54 36.72
CA ASP A 698 -30.32 -16.65 36.10
C ASP A 698 -29.40 -17.45 35.14
N PRO A 699 -29.75 -18.70 34.80
CA PRO A 699 -29.10 -19.42 33.71
C PRO A 699 -29.18 -18.61 32.39
N PRO A 700 -28.16 -18.69 31.52
CA PRO A 700 -26.99 -19.58 31.57
C PRO A 700 -25.75 -18.95 32.24
N PHE A 701 -25.85 -17.74 32.80
CA PHE A 701 -24.69 -17.01 33.32
C PHE A 701 -24.46 -17.23 34.82
N CYS A 702 -25.53 -17.40 35.61
CA CYS A 702 -25.47 -17.67 37.05
C CYS A 702 -24.54 -16.69 37.81
N GLY A 703 -24.48 -15.43 37.36
CA GLY A 703 -23.53 -14.43 37.80
C GLY A 703 -23.93 -13.78 39.12
N ARG A 704 -22.95 -13.61 40.02
CA ARG A 704 -23.12 -12.95 41.33
C ARG A 704 -22.69 -11.48 41.35
N THR A 705 -22.39 -10.90 40.19
CA THR A 705 -21.85 -9.54 40.05
C THR A 705 -22.69 -8.46 40.75
N TYR A 706 -24.00 -8.65 40.83
CA TYR A 706 -24.95 -7.69 41.43
C TYR A 706 -25.50 -8.12 42.79
N GLU A 707 -25.05 -9.24 43.33
CA GLU A 707 -25.52 -9.77 44.63
C GLU A 707 -25.17 -8.81 45.78
N GLY A 708 -26.12 -8.61 46.70
CA GLY A 708 -25.96 -7.69 47.84
C GLY A 708 -26.03 -6.20 47.49
N THR A 709 -26.25 -5.82 46.22
CA THR A 709 -26.61 -4.44 45.90
C THR A 709 -28.10 -4.24 46.17
N GLN A 710 -28.45 -3.41 47.15
CA GLN A 710 -29.84 -2.97 47.23
C GLN A 710 -30.12 -2.12 45.99
N ILE A 711 -31.05 -2.58 45.13
CA ILE A 711 -31.61 -1.79 44.04
C ILE A 711 -32.51 -0.72 44.67
N GLN A 712 -31.92 0.21 45.44
CA GLN A 712 -32.66 1.33 46.02
C GLN A 712 -32.91 2.35 44.92
N GLN A 713 -34.17 2.58 44.60
CA GLN A 713 -34.61 3.56 43.60
C GLN A 713 -34.24 5.01 43.97
N ASN A 714 -33.82 5.30 45.21
CA ASN A 714 -33.83 6.67 45.76
C ASN A 714 -32.62 7.09 46.64
N LYS A 715 -31.38 6.61 46.45
CA LYS A 715 -30.21 7.18 47.15
C LYS A 715 -28.98 7.46 46.28
N THR A 716 -28.43 8.65 46.51
CA THR A 716 -27.44 9.45 45.77
C THR A 716 -25.97 8.96 45.81
N ALA A 717 -25.71 7.71 46.18
CA ALA A 717 -24.36 7.13 46.21
C ALA A 717 -24.16 6.15 45.04
N TYR A 718 -23.78 6.69 43.88
CA TYR A 718 -23.54 5.93 42.66
C TYR A 718 -22.26 5.08 42.81
N ASN A 719 -22.39 3.79 43.13
CA ASN A 719 -21.22 2.90 43.21
C ASN A 719 -20.74 2.50 41.81
N PHE A 720 -19.74 3.22 41.30
CA PHE A 720 -19.19 3.04 39.95
C PHE A 720 -18.79 1.59 39.67
N ASN A 721 -18.22 0.89 40.66
CA ASN A 721 -17.71 -0.48 40.50
C ASN A 721 -18.80 -1.53 40.25
N ARG A 722 -20.08 -1.21 40.50
CA ARG A 722 -21.23 -2.12 40.27
C ARG A 722 -22.29 -1.55 39.33
N SER A 723 -21.95 -0.55 38.51
CA SER A 723 -22.84 -0.05 37.46
C SER A 723 -22.78 -0.91 36.18
N ALA A 724 -23.90 -1.04 35.48
CA ALA A 724 -23.97 -1.71 34.18
C ALA A 724 -23.38 -0.80 33.09
N PRO A 725 -22.46 -1.28 32.25
CA PRO A 725 -21.95 -0.48 31.14
C PRO A 725 -22.99 -0.38 30.02
N ILE A 726 -22.95 0.70 29.25
CA ILE A 726 -23.79 0.87 28.05
C ILE A 726 -23.56 -0.22 26.99
N LEU A 727 -22.42 -0.92 27.07
CA LEU A 727 -22.10 -2.04 26.20
C LEU A 727 -23.21 -3.12 26.25
N SER A 728 -23.94 -3.20 27.38
CA SER A 728 -25.17 -3.98 27.50
C SER A 728 -26.23 -3.60 26.46
N ALA A 729 -26.42 -2.32 26.17
CA ALA A 729 -27.34 -1.85 25.14
C ALA A 729 -26.88 -2.26 23.75
N PHE A 730 -25.59 -2.12 23.44
CA PHE A 730 -25.07 -2.56 22.13
C PHE A 730 -25.18 -4.07 21.93
N LEU A 731 -25.02 -4.87 23.00
CA LEU A 731 -25.23 -6.33 22.94
C LEU A 731 -26.72 -6.67 22.75
N TYR A 732 -27.61 -5.98 23.45
CA TYR A 732 -29.05 -6.10 23.26
C TYR A 732 -29.44 -5.76 21.82
N ASP A 733 -28.98 -4.60 21.33
CA ASP A 733 -29.25 -4.12 19.98
C ASP A 733 -28.66 -5.06 18.93
N ALA A 734 -27.47 -5.65 19.14
CA ALA A 734 -26.87 -6.59 18.20
C ALA A 734 -27.75 -7.84 18.03
N THR A 735 -28.32 -8.31 19.13
CA THR A 735 -29.22 -9.48 19.13
C THR A 735 -30.55 -9.15 18.45
N TYR A 736 -31.12 -7.99 18.76
CA TYR A 736 -32.37 -7.53 18.15
C TYR A 736 -32.21 -7.22 16.66
N LEU A 737 -31.06 -6.67 16.26
CA LEU A 737 -30.73 -6.41 14.87
C LEU A 737 -30.66 -7.70 14.05
N TYR A 738 -30.06 -8.76 14.59
CA TYR A 738 -30.10 -10.09 13.95
C TYR A 738 -31.54 -10.57 13.74
N ALA A 739 -32.40 -10.46 14.77
CA ALA A 739 -33.81 -10.85 14.66
C ALA A 739 -34.55 -10.07 13.57
N ILE A 740 -34.33 -8.75 13.46
CA ILE A 740 -34.91 -7.93 12.38
C ILE A 740 -34.46 -8.43 10.99
N GLY A 741 -33.16 -8.68 10.82
CA GLY A 741 -32.60 -9.11 9.54
C GLY A 741 -33.11 -10.48 9.12
N LEU A 742 -33.16 -11.41 10.08
CA LEU A 742 -33.70 -12.75 9.87
C LEU A 742 -35.19 -12.71 9.55
N ASN A 743 -36.00 -11.93 10.28
CA ASN A 743 -37.44 -11.82 10.02
C ASN A 743 -37.74 -11.31 8.61
N ARG A 744 -37.00 -10.30 8.14
CA ARG A 744 -37.11 -9.80 6.76
C ARG A 744 -36.72 -10.86 5.72
N THR A 745 -35.64 -11.57 5.99
CA THR A 745 -35.16 -12.64 5.09
C THR A 745 -36.17 -13.77 4.99
N LEU A 746 -36.78 -14.18 6.11
CA LEU A 746 -37.86 -15.16 6.12
C LEU A 746 -39.13 -14.67 5.41
N ALA A 747 -39.47 -13.38 5.55
CA ALA A 747 -40.59 -12.78 4.83
C ALA A 747 -40.39 -12.77 3.31
N GLU A 748 -39.13 -12.76 2.85
CA GLU A 748 -38.74 -12.89 1.44
C GLU A 748 -38.59 -14.36 0.98
N GLY A 749 -38.84 -15.35 1.84
CA GLY A 749 -38.67 -16.77 1.53
C GLY A 749 -37.22 -17.26 1.54
N GLY A 750 -36.30 -16.50 2.15
CA GLY A 750 -34.89 -16.86 2.29
C GLY A 750 -34.62 -17.88 3.42
N ASP A 751 -33.41 -18.44 3.43
CA ASP A 751 -32.97 -19.43 4.40
C ASP A 751 -32.34 -18.78 5.65
N VAL A 752 -32.59 -19.38 6.82
CA VAL A 752 -31.97 -19.01 8.11
C VAL A 752 -30.45 -19.22 8.13
N THR A 753 -29.92 -20.03 7.20
CA THR A 753 -28.47 -20.31 7.10
C THR A 753 -27.72 -19.37 6.16
N ASP A 754 -28.42 -18.51 5.41
CA ASP A 754 -27.77 -17.59 4.47
C ASP A 754 -27.42 -16.25 5.14
N GLY A 755 -26.22 -16.19 5.70
CA GLY A 755 -25.75 -15.01 6.39
C GLY A 755 -25.59 -13.77 5.53
N ARG A 756 -25.31 -13.92 4.22
CA ARG A 756 -25.22 -12.80 3.29
C ARG A 756 -26.59 -12.20 3.03
N ALA A 757 -27.62 -13.02 2.82
CA ALA A 757 -28.99 -12.56 2.64
C ALA A 757 -29.49 -11.82 3.90
N ILE A 758 -29.25 -12.38 5.08
CA ILE A 758 -29.62 -11.77 6.37
C ILE A 758 -28.98 -10.39 6.53
N MET A 759 -27.68 -10.28 6.24
CA MET A 759 -26.94 -9.01 6.37
C MET A 759 -27.36 -7.97 5.32
N LYS A 760 -27.61 -8.40 4.09
CA LYS A 760 -28.14 -7.53 3.03
C LYS A 760 -29.47 -6.88 3.43
N ASN A 761 -30.31 -7.60 4.18
CA ASN A 761 -31.58 -7.09 4.69
C ASN A 761 -31.47 -6.13 5.89
N LEU A 762 -30.24 -5.90 6.37
CA LEU A 762 -29.92 -4.94 7.43
C LEU A 762 -29.28 -3.66 6.90
N PHE A 763 -28.43 -3.74 5.89
CA PHE A 763 -27.64 -2.62 5.37
C PHE A 763 -28.51 -1.52 4.75
N GLY A 764 -28.02 -0.27 4.85
CA GLY A 764 -28.68 0.92 4.30
C GLY A 764 -29.96 1.34 5.03
N ARG A 765 -30.19 0.88 6.27
CA ARG A 765 -31.47 1.04 6.98
C ARG A 765 -31.31 1.54 8.41
N LYS A 766 -32.39 2.09 8.94
CA LYS A 766 -32.49 2.52 10.34
C LYS A 766 -33.10 1.43 11.22
N PHE A 767 -32.67 1.37 12.48
CA PHE A 767 -33.30 0.58 13.53
C PHE A 767 -33.37 1.38 14.84
N SER A 768 -34.37 1.08 15.68
CA SER A 768 -34.55 1.76 16.96
C SER A 768 -33.76 1.06 18.07
N SER A 769 -32.79 1.76 18.66
CA SER A 769 -31.96 1.23 19.75
C SER A 769 -32.72 1.19 21.09
N ILE A 770 -32.32 0.29 21.99
CA ILE A 770 -32.76 0.30 23.40
C ILE A 770 -32.36 1.59 24.14
N LEU A 771 -31.36 2.31 23.62
CA LEU A 771 -30.96 3.65 24.08
C LEU A 771 -32.00 4.74 23.75
N GLY A 772 -33.02 4.42 22.95
CA GLY A 772 -34.17 5.29 22.70
C GLY A 772 -34.01 6.26 21.53
N PHE A 773 -33.01 6.06 20.68
CA PHE A 773 -32.83 6.79 19.42
C PHE A 773 -32.70 5.83 18.24
N ASP A 774 -32.96 6.34 17.03
CA ASP A 774 -32.75 5.58 15.80
C ASP A 774 -31.28 5.64 15.38
N VAL A 775 -30.77 4.47 15.00
CA VAL A 775 -29.40 4.26 14.52
C VAL A 775 -29.48 3.88 13.05
N PHE A 776 -28.62 4.49 12.24
CA PHE A 776 -28.47 4.15 10.83
C PHE A 776 -27.29 3.19 10.65
N LEU A 777 -27.55 2.03 10.04
CA LEU A 777 -26.55 1.05 9.65
C LEU A 777 -26.25 1.25 8.16
N ASP A 778 -25.01 1.58 7.83
CA ASP A 778 -24.61 1.85 6.45
C ASP A 778 -24.39 0.57 5.63
N GLU A 779 -24.03 0.72 4.35
CA GLU A 779 -23.70 -0.37 3.43
C GLU A 779 -22.46 -1.17 3.86
N ASN A 780 -21.61 -0.57 4.70
CA ASN A 780 -20.44 -1.22 5.28
C ASN A 780 -20.76 -1.92 6.61
N GLY A 781 -22.03 -2.04 6.99
CA GLY A 781 -22.44 -2.67 8.25
C GLY A 781 -21.94 -1.93 9.48
N ASP A 782 -21.64 -0.63 9.34
CA ASP A 782 -21.19 0.26 10.38
C ASP A 782 -22.33 1.17 10.84
N VAL A 783 -22.43 1.36 12.16
CA VAL A 783 -23.39 2.31 12.71
C VAL A 783 -22.84 3.73 12.68
N HIS A 784 -23.67 4.65 12.19
CA HIS A 784 -23.37 6.07 12.28
C HIS A 784 -23.59 6.60 13.68
N LEU A 785 -22.59 7.30 14.18
CA LEU A 785 -22.60 7.87 15.53
C LEU A 785 -23.50 9.12 15.57
N ASN A 786 -24.57 9.05 16.38
CA ASN A 786 -25.47 10.17 16.62
C ASN A 786 -25.03 10.95 17.88
N LEU A 787 -24.37 12.08 17.66
CA LEU A 787 -23.83 12.92 18.73
C LEU A 787 -24.73 14.14 19.01
N THR A 788 -24.56 14.70 20.20
CA THR A 788 -25.03 16.04 20.56
C THR A 788 -23.88 16.85 21.12
N VAL A 789 -24.01 18.17 21.07
CA VAL A 789 -23.02 19.12 21.59
C VAL A 789 -23.51 19.64 22.93
N MET A 790 -22.67 19.49 23.95
CA MET A 790 -22.81 20.18 25.22
C MET A 790 -21.80 21.33 25.30
N ALA A 791 -22.24 22.46 25.82
CA ALA A 791 -21.36 23.62 26.08
C ALA A 791 -21.58 24.13 27.49
N PHE A 792 -20.61 24.88 27.99
CA PHE A 792 -20.67 25.49 29.31
C PHE A 792 -21.88 26.42 29.44
N SER A 793 -22.52 26.36 30.60
CA SER A 793 -23.71 27.13 30.96
C SER A 793 -23.67 27.42 32.46
N GLU A 794 -24.29 28.50 32.89
CA GLU A 794 -24.37 28.89 34.29
C GLU A 794 -25.83 29.13 34.66
N GLN A 795 -26.33 28.36 35.64
CA GLN A 795 -27.70 28.49 36.12
C GLN A 795 -27.64 28.65 37.64
N GLY A 796 -28.17 29.76 38.16
CA GLY A 796 -28.14 30.07 39.59
C GLY A 796 -26.73 30.19 40.19
N GLY A 797 -25.71 30.57 39.41
CA GLY A 797 -24.31 30.66 39.86
C GLY A 797 -23.55 29.33 39.90
N ILE A 798 -24.17 28.23 39.43
CA ILE A 798 -23.56 26.91 39.40
C ILE A 798 -23.08 26.60 37.97
N PRO A 799 -21.76 26.43 37.75
CA PRO A 799 -21.23 26.10 36.44
C PRO A 799 -21.56 24.64 36.07
N HIS A 800 -22.11 24.43 34.88
CA HIS A 800 -22.48 23.11 34.38
C HIS A 800 -22.37 23.07 32.84
N PHE A 801 -22.42 21.88 32.25
CA PHE A 801 -22.55 21.70 30.80
C PHE A 801 -24.03 21.43 30.46
N ALA A 802 -24.57 22.15 29.49
CA ALA A 802 -25.94 21.98 29.02
C ALA A 802 -25.95 21.57 27.54
N TYR A 803 -26.98 20.82 27.13
CA TYR A 803 -27.20 20.49 25.72
C TYR A 803 -27.50 21.76 24.92
N LYS A 804 -26.78 21.95 23.80
CA LYS A 804 -26.94 23.13 22.95
C LYS A 804 -27.31 22.81 21.50
N GLY A 805 -26.95 21.63 20.99
CA GLY A 805 -27.27 21.26 19.62
C GLY A 805 -27.10 19.77 19.35
N MET A 806 -27.54 19.34 18.18
CA MET A 806 -27.52 17.94 17.75
C MET A 806 -27.03 17.80 16.32
N PHE A 807 -26.44 16.64 16.02
CA PHE A 807 -26.08 16.27 14.65
C PHE A 807 -27.23 15.47 14.04
N THR A 808 -27.60 15.83 12.81
CA THR A 808 -28.61 15.15 12.01
C THR A 808 -27.94 14.50 10.81
N LEU A 809 -28.31 13.26 10.51
CA LEU A 809 -27.76 12.52 9.36
C LEU A 809 -28.61 12.81 8.12
N GLU A 810 -27.97 13.30 7.06
CA GLU A 810 -28.59 13.43 5.74
C GLU A 810 -28.44 12.09 5.01
N ILE A 811 -29.59 11.45 4.74
CA ILE A 811 -29.65 10.12 4.13
C ILE A 811 -29.20 10.23 2.65
N GLY A 812 -28.20 9.46 2.25
CA GLY A 812 -27.70 9.39 0.86
C GLY A 812 -26.19 9.61 0.72
N ASN A 813 -25.61 10.57 1.46
CA ASN A 813 -24.18 10.92 1.35
C ASN A 813 -23.37 10.68 2.64
N SER A 814 -23.98 10.07 3.67
CA SER A 814 -23.33 9.88 4.98
C SER A 814 -22.84 11.19 5.62
N THR A 815 -23.39 12.32 5.20
CA THR A 815 -23.06 13.65 5.70
C THR A 815 -23.88 13.97 6.94
N GLN A 816 -23.24 14.62 7.92
CA GLN A 816 -23.92 15.14 9.09
C GLN A 816 -24.08 16.66 8.98
N LYS A 817 -25.21 17.15 9.48
CA LYS A 817 -25.49 18.58 9.63
C LYS A 817 -25.67 18.89 11.11
N PHE A 818 -24.93 19.87 11.61
CA PHE A 818 -25.07 20.37 12.96
C PHE A 818 -26.16 21.45 13.02
N GLN A 819 -27.02 21.37 14.03
CA GLN A 819 -28.07 22.36 14.30
C GLN A 819 -28.15 22.63 15.80
N LEU A 820 -28.28 23.90 16.17
CA LEU A 820 -28.57 24.29 17.55
C LEU A 820 -30.02 23.91 17.91
N SER A 821 -30.21 23.53 19.16
CA SER A 821 -31.54 23.29 19.71
C SER A 821 -32.33 24.60 19.77
N THR A 822 -33.66 24.53 19.62
CA THR A 822 -34.55 25.69 19.72
C THR A 822 -34.30 26.47 21.02
N ASN A 823 -34.08 27.78 20.89
CA ASN A 823 -33.77 28.71 21.98
C ASN A 823 -32.43 28.46 22.72
N ALA A 824 -31.53 27.64 22.16
CA ALA A 824 -30.20 27.42 22.74
C ALA A 824 -29.13 28.27 22.05
N THR A 825 -28.33 28.99 22.84
CA THR A 825 -27.12 29.72 22.39
C THR A 825 -25.88 29.17 23.08
N ILE A 826 -24.73 29.22 22.41
CA ILE A 826 -23.43 28.92 23.04
C ILE A 826 -22.84 30.21 23.58
N ASP A 827 -22.58 30.25 24.88
CA ASP A 827 -22.11 31.45 25.57
C ASP A 827 -20.58 31.56 25.43
N TRP A 828 -20.12 32.04 24.28
CA TRP A 828 -18.71 32.29 24.04
C TRP A 828 -18.16 33.41 24.95
N ILE A 829 -16.85 33.36 25.24
CA ILE A 829 -16.21 34.35 26.13
C ILE A 829 -16.34 35.78 25.59
N GLN A 830 -16.17 35.97 24.28
CA GLN A 830 -16.29 37.27 23.62
C GLN A 830 -17.71 37.54 23.09
N GLY A 831 -18.67 36.65 23.38
CA GLY A 831 -20.05 36.71 22.85
C GLY A 831 -20.21 36.14 21.43
N TYR A 832 -19.11 35.89 20.72
CA TYR A 832 -19.08 35.27 19.38
C TYR A 832 -18.06 34.12 19.33
N PRO A 833 -18.22 33.13 18.41
CA PRO A 833 -17.27 32.04 18.27
C PRO A 833 -15.89 32.54 17.81
N PRO A 834 -14.79 31.93 18.29
CA PRO A 834 -13.46 32.31 17.83
C PRO A 834 -13.26 31.99 16.34
N VAL A 835 -12.47 32.81 15.67
CA VAL A 835 -11.96 32.53 14.33
C VAL A 835 -10.81 31.53 14.42
N ASP A 836 -10.74 30.61 13.46
CA ASP A 836 -9.74 29.53 13.43
C ASP A 836 -8.32 30.03 13.11
N VAL A 837 -8.22 31.11 12.34
CA VAL A 837 -7.00 31.85 12.02
C VAL A 837 -7.12 33.28 12.56
N PRO A 838 -6.12 33.79 13.32
CA PRO A 838 -6.10 35.18 13.74
C PRO A 838 -6.22 36.14 12.54
N ARG A 839 -6.84 37.30 12.74
CA ARG A 839 -6.99 38.32 11.69
C ARG A 839 -5.65 38.67 11.02
N CYS A 840 -4.60 38.75 11.83
CA CYS A 840 -3.24 39.06 11.39
C CYS A 840 -2.44 37.85 10.90
N GLY A 841 -3.03 36.66 10.85
CA GLY A 841 -2.27 35.43 10.67
C GLY A 841 -1.50 35.03 11.94
N PHE A 842 -0.94 33.82 11.96
CA PHE A 842 -0.31 33.28 13.18
C PHE A 842 1.04 33.93 13.50
N TYR A 843 1.72 34.45 12.49
CA TYR A 843 3.03 35.10 12.53
C TYR A 843 2.95 36.58 12.12
N ASN A 844 1.77 37.19 12.26
CA ASN A 844 1.50 38.58 11.87
C ASN A 844 1.63 38.86 10.35
N GLU A 845 1.59 37.81 9.53
CA GLU A 845 1.77 37.86 8.08
C GLU A 845 0.69 38.67 7.34
N LYS A 846 -0.50 38.82 7.93
CA LYS A 846 -1.62 39.60 7.35
C LYS A 846 -1.69 41.04 7.86
N CYS A 847 -1.11 41.37 9.01
CA CYS A 847 -1.11 42.75 9.57
C CYS A 847 0.23 43.49 9.42
N GLY A 848 1.27 42.84 8.87
CA GLY A 848 2.49 43.47 8.38
C GLY A 848 2.41 43.90 6.91
N GLN A 849 1.33 43.57 6.22
CA GLN A 849 0.98 44.29 5.00
C GLN A 849 0.27 45.56 5.44
N ALA A 850 1.03 46.65 5.64
CA ALA A 850 0.52 47.94 5.18
C ALA A 850 -0.09 47.66 3.82
N GLU A 851 -1.34 48.07 3.58
CA GLU A 851 -1.93 48.04 2.25
C GLU A 851 -0.81 48.43 1.28
N LYS A 852 -0.27 47.47 0.51
CA LYS A 852 0.50 47.87 -0.65
C LYS A 852 -0.49 48.76 -1.38
N PRO A 853 -0.15 50.03 -1.70
CA PRO A 853 -1.08 50.86 -2.43
C PRO A 853 -1.52 49.99 -3.59
N LYS A 854 -2.84 49.78 -3.73
CA LYS A 854 -3.36 49.28 -5.00
C LYS A 854 -2.67 50.16 -6.02
N LEU A 855 -1.84 49.56 -6.88
CA LEU A 855 -1.14 50.32 -7.91
C LEU A 855 -2.21 51.21 -8.53
N SER A 856 -2.01 52.53 -8.47
CA SER A 856 -3.01 53.47 -8.98
C SER A 856 -3.36 53.05 -10.40
N GLU A 857 -4.60 53.29 -10.88
CA GLU A 857 -4.92 53.08 -12.30
C GLU A 857 -3.86 53.72 -13.21
N ALA A 858 -3.21 54.80 -12.76
CA ALA A 858 -2.09 55.45 -13.41
C ALA A 858 -0.79 54.60 -13.48
N GLU A 859 -0.48 53.80 -12.46
CA GLU A 859 0.72 52.95 -12.42
C GLU A 859 0.53 51.67 -13.26
N ILE A 860 -0.67 51.09 -13.24
CA ILE A 860 -1.03 49.98 -14.16
C ILE A 860 -1.03 50.48 -15.61
N ALA A 861 -1.58 51.67 -15.86
CA ALA A 861 -1.53 52.29 -17.17
C ALA A 861 -0.09 52.55 -17.65
N ALA A 862 0.81 53.01 -16.77
CA ALA A 862 2.22 53.24 -17.12
C ALA A 862 2.97 51.95 -17.48
N VAL A 863 2.73 50.84 -16.74
CA VAL A 863 3.33 49.54 -17.06
C VAL A 863 2.75 48.98 -18.36
N CYS A 864 1.44 49.07 -18.57
CA CYS A 864 0.81 48.66 -19.82
C CYS A 864 1.32 49.49 -21.01
N LEU A 865 1.48 50.81 -20.85
CA LEU A 865 2.05 51.68 -21.88
C LEU A 865 3.50 51.31 -22.19
N GLY A 866 4.30 51.01 -21.16
CA GLY A 866 5.68 50.55 -21.33
C GLY A 866 5.79 49.23 -22.09
N VAL A 867 4.91 48.27 -21.81
CA VAL A 867 4.84 47.00 -22.55
C VAL A 867 4.36 47.22 -23.98
N ILE A 868 3.37 48.08 -24.21
CA ILE A 868 2.91 48.42 -25.57
C ILE A 868 4.02 49.09 -26.38
N VAL A 869 4.76 50.03 -25.80
CA VAL A 869 5.91 50.68 -26.46
C VAL A 869 7.01 49.66 -26.75
N ALA A 870 7.31 48.75 -25.83
CA ALA A 870 8.29 47.69 -26.05
C ALA A 870 7.86 46.74 -27.18
N VAL A 871 6.58 46.39 -27.27
CA VAL A 871 6.02 45.56 -28.35
C VAL A 871 6.06 46.32 -29.68
N ILE A 872 5.76 47.62 -29.70
CA ILE A 872 5.85 48.46 -30.91
C ILE A 872 7.30 48.58 -31.39
N LEU A 873 8.26 48.79 -30.48
CA LEU A 873 9.68 48.85 -30.82
C LEU A 873 10.19 47.50 -31.32
N PHE A 874 9.75 46.40 -30.71
CA PHE A 874 10.10 45.04 -31.16
C PHE A 874 9.50 44.74 -32.54
N ALA A 875 8.21 45.03 -32.75
CA ALA A 875 7.55 44.87 -34.04
C ALA A 875 8.17 45.79 -35.12
N GLY A 876 8.50 47.03 -34.78
CA GLY A 876 9.22 47.96 -35.65
C GLY A 876 10.61 47.46 -36.02
N GLY A 877 11.34 46.85 -35.07
CA GLY A 877 12.62 46.18 -35.32
C GLY A 877 12.48 44.99 -36.27
N LEU A 878 11.44 44.18 -36.11
CA LEU A 878 11.15 43.06 -37.02
C LEU A 878 10.77 43.55 -38.43
N ILE A 879 9.96 44.60 -38.54
CA ILE A 879 9.58 45.22 -39.82
C ILE A 879 10.81 45.84 -40.51
N TYR A 880 11.65 46.57 -39.77
CA TYR A 880 12.89 47.12 -40.30
C TYR A 880 13.83 46.03 -40.80
N ARG A 881 13.98 44.94 -40.03
CA ARG A 881 14.80 43.79 -40.42
C ARG A 881 14.25 43.09 -41.67
N LYS A 882 12.93 42.97 -41.78
CA LYS A 882 12.24 42.46 -42.98
C LYS A 882 12.47 43.36 -44.20
N GLN A 883 12.29 44.68 -44.05
CA GLN A 883 12.51 45.63 -45.14
C GLN A 883 13.97 45.71 -45.60
N LYS A 884 14.93 45.60 -44.67
CA LYS A 884 16.35 45.54 -44.99
C LYS A 884 16.68 44.30 -45.82
N LEU A 885 16.10 43.14 -45.46
CA LEU A 885 16.27 41.90 -46.23
C LEU A 885 15.65 41.98 -47.63
N GLU A 886 14.46 42.60 -47.77
CA GLU A 886 13.81 42.77 -49.08
C GLU A 886 14.57 43.77 -49.97
N LYS A 887 15.18 44.83 -49.41
CA LYS A 887 16.05 45.74 -50.16
C LYS A 887 17.32 45.05 -50.68
N GLU A 888 17.90 44.12 -49.92
CA GLU A 888 19.07 43.33 -50.35
C GLU A 888 18.73 42.26 -51.41
N LEU A 889 17.46 41.82 -51.48
CA LEU A 889 16.96 40.86 -52.47
C LEU A 889 16.62 41.51 -53.83
N ALA A 890 16.36 42.82 -53.86
CA ALA A 890 15.96 43.56 -55.08
C ALA A 890 17.13 43.99 -55.99
N SER A 891 18.37 43.59 -55.69
CA SER A 891 19.53 43.89 -56.55
C SER A 891 19.67 42.84 -57.66
N ASP A 892 19.18 43.14 -58.86
CA ASP A 892 19.24 42.28 -60.07
C ASP A 892 20.67 42.23 -60.68
N LEU A 893 21.70 42.00 -59.86
CA LEU A 893 23.11 42.02 -60.27
C LEU A 893 23.48 40.92 -61.28
N TRP A 894 22.71 39.82 -61.32
CA TRP A 894 22.89 38.67 -62.20
C TRP A 894 22.34 38.88 -63.63
N ARG A 895 21.52 39.90 -63.85
CA ARG A 895 20.87 40.16 -65.14
C ARG A 895 21.87 40.76 -66.13
N VAL A 896 21.98 40.15 -67.30
CA VAL A 896 22.83 40.63 -68.40
C VAL A 896 21.95 41.03 -69.57
N ASN A 897 22.22 42.21 -70.13
CA ASN A 897 21.54 42.67 -71.34
C ASN A 897 22.18 42.01 -72.58
N TYR A 898 21.35 41.44 -73.47
CA TYR A 898 21.84 40.76 -74.67
C TYR A 898 22.72 41.64 -75.55
N ASN A 899 22.40 42.94 -75.62
CA ASN A 899 23.12 43.89 -76.46
C ASN A 899 24.59 44.10 -76.03
N GLU A 900 24.94 43.74 -74.80
CA GLU A 900 26.33 43.81 -74.31
C GLU A 900 27.17 42.58 -74.71
N ILE A 901 26.56 41.57 -75.34
CA ILE A 901 27.21 40.31 -75.71
C ILE A 901 27.63 40.38 -77.18
N SER A 902 28.94 40.39 -77.43
CA SER A 902 29.48 40.32 -78.80
C SER A 902 29.80 38.87 -79.17
N LEU A 903 29.05 38.30 -80.12
CA LEU A 903 29.24 36.92 -80.58
C LEU A 903 30.40 36.83 -81.58
N ARG A 904 31.41 36.00 -81.29
CA ARG A 904 32.49 35.68 -82.26
C ARG A 904 31.98 34.59 -83.20
N THR A 905 31.40 34.97 -84.35
CA THR A 905 30.96 34.02 -85.39
C THR A 905 32.10 33.71 -86.37
N ARG A 906 32.27 32.43 -86.73
CA ARG A 906 33.16 31.98 -87.82
C ARG A 906 32.66 32.60 -89.14
N ARG A 907 33.41 33.54 -89.72
CA ARG A 907 33.30 33.86 -91.15
C ARG A 907 34.54 33.33 -91.88
N ALA A 908 34.29 32.44 -92.83
CA ALA A 908 35.22 32.04 -93.87
C ALA A 908 35.66 33.28 -94.67
N GLY A 909 36.94 33.33 -95.05
CA GLY A 909 37.60 34.54 -95.51
C GLY A 909 37.21 35.04 -96.91
N SER A 910 37.55 36.31 -97.18
CA SER A 910 38.03 36.80 -98.48
C SER A 910 38.59 38.23 -98.36
N LEU A 911 39.89 38.33 -98.65
CA LEU A 911 40.63 39.39 -99.40
C LEU A 911 40.20 40.87 -99.29
N ARG A 912 41.15 41.71 -98.81
CA ARG A 912 41.93 42.74 -99.57
C ARG A 912 42.06 44.10 -98.84
N SER A 913 43.33 44.42 -98.50
CA SER A 913 44.03 45.74 -98.53
C SER A 913 43.40 46.99 -97.87
N GLN A 914 44.10 47.89 -97.18
CA GLN A 914 45.49 48.12 -96.80
C GLN A 914 45.48 49.26 -95.74
N VAL A 915 46.63 49.51 -95.11
CA VAL A 915 47.05 50.75 -94.38
C VAL A 915 46.99 50.71 -92.84
N SER A 916 48.16 50.36 -92.28
CA SER A 916 48.87 51.00 -91.14
C SER A 916 48.77 50.50 -89.68
N VAL A 917 49.91 49.94 -89.23
CA VAL A 917 50.61 50.09 -87.92
C VAL A 917 50.01 49.33 -86.71
N VAL A 918 50.53 48.12 -86.40
CA VAL A 918 51.52 47.78 -85.32
C VAL A 918 51.01 48.19 -83.93
N SER A 919 50.74 47.33 -82.95
CA SER A 919 51.40 46.08 -82.54
C SER A 919 50.42 45.11 -81.86
N ALA A 920 50.35 43.89 -82.38
CA ALA A 920 49.73 42.72 -81.77
C ALA A 920 50.79 41.88 -81.05
N GLU A 921 50.33 40.80 -80.42
CA GLU A 921 51.10 39.70 -79.79
C GLU A 921 51.31 39.92 -78.29
N SER A 922 50.43 39.40 -77.43
CA SER A 922 50.35 37.95 -77.21
C SER A 922 49.06 37.64 -76.46
N PHE A 923 48.09 36.93 -77.05
CA PHE A 923 47.09 36.09 -76.35
C PHE A 923 46.07 35.41 -77.32
N ASP A 924 45.89 35.92 -78.55
CA ASP A 924 44.75 35.52 -79.42
C ASP A 924 45.02 34.32 -80.38
N ASN A 925 46.28 33.86 -80.54
CA ASN A 925 46.62 32.78 -81.48
C ASN A 925 46.52 31.33 -80.92
N LEU A 926 46.25 31.15 -79.62
CA LEU A 926 46.15 29.81 -79.01
C LEU A 926 44.70 29.25 -78.98
N TYR A 927 43.68 30.06 -79.24
CA TYR A 927 42.28 29.61 -79.16
C TYR A 927 41.61 29.33 -80.50
N GLN A 928 42.29 29.57 -81.61
CA GLN A 928 41.66 29.50 -82.93
C GLN A 928 41.56 28.10 -83.54
N ARG A 929 42.00 27.03 -82.84
CA ARG A 929 41.99 25.66 -83.39
C ARG A 929 41.01 24.65 -82.80
N GLN A 930 40.20 24.97 -81.78
CA GLN A 930 39.10 24.08 -81.35
C GLN A 930 38.09 24.82 -80.44
N LEU A 931 37.06 25.43 -81.04
CA LEU A 931 35.94 26.03 -80.29
C LEU A 931 34.81 25.00 -80.21
N PHE A 932 34.51 24.50 -79.00
CA PHE A 932 33.56 23.42 -78.74
C PHE A 932 32.13 23.88 -78.37
N THR A 933 31.92 25.20 -78.23
CA THR A 933 30.61 25.80 -77.88
C THR A 933 30.51 27.24 -78.43
N LEU A 934 29.33 27.85 -78.35
CA LEU A 934 29.13 29.26 -78.70
C LEU A 934 29.86 30.16 -77.68
N VAL A 935 30.81 30.96 -78.14
CA VAL A 935 31.61 31.86 -77.31
C VAL A 935 31.33 33.31 -77.70
N GLY A 936 31.25 34.19 -76.71
CA GLY A 936 31.19 35.63 -76.94
C GLY A 936 32.06 36.38 -75.95
N THR A 937 32.09 37.69 -76.12
CA THR A 937 32.75 38.63 -75.21
C THR A 937 31.72 39.49 -74.51
N TRP A 938 31.75 39.50 -73.17
CA TRP A 938 30.91 40.35 -72.32
C TRP A 938 31.81 41.13 -71.35
N LYS A 939 31.74 42.46 -71.37
CA LYS A 939 32.57 43.38 -70.56
C LYS A 939 34.06 42.99 -70.53
N SER A 940 34.64 42.74 -71.71
CA SER A 940 36.04 42.33 -71.91
C SER A 940 36.44 40.94 -71.38
N ASN A 941 35.49 40.14 -70.88
CA ASN A 941 35.72 38.74 -70.50
C ASN A 941 35.18 37.78 -71.56
N ILE A 942 35.91 36.69 -71.82
CA ILE A 942 35.48 35.61 -72.71
C ILE A 942 34.50 34.71 -71.95
N VAL A 943 33.30 34.55 -72.52
CA VAL A 943 32.19 33.84 -71.90
C VAL A 943 31.64 32.75 -72.82
N ALA A 944 31.30 31.61 -72.23
CA ALA A 944 30.57 30.53 -72.89
C ALA A 944 29.07 30.84 -72.82
N ILE A 945 28.38 30.80 -73.96
CA ILE A 945 26.97 31.19 -74.09
C ILE A 945 26.13 29.95 -74.34
N LYS A 946 25.20 29.66 -73.44
CA LYS A 946 24.18 28.62 -73.61
C LYS A 946 22.84 29.27 -73.93
N LYS A 947 22.36 29.13 -75.15
CA LYS A 947 21.01 29.61 -75.55
C LYS A 947 19.94 28.72 -74.92
N VAL A 948 18.87 29.34 -74.43
CA VAL A 948 17.70 28.65 -73.87
C VAL A 948 16.55 28.81 -74.86
N ASN A 949 16.07 27.71 -75.44
CA ASN A 949 14.99 27.72 -76.42
C ASN A 949 13.61 27.86 -75.74
N LYS A 950 13.34 29.02 -75.12
CA LYS A 950 12.01 29.38 -74.56
C LYS A 950 11.58 30.74 -75.09
N ARG A 951 10.27 30.93 -75.34
CA ARG A 951 9.71 32.17 -75.89
C ARG A 951 9.69 33.33 -74.88
N SER A 952 9.58 33.03 -73.59
CA SER A 952 9.70 33.95 -72.47
C SER A 952 10.02 33.14 -71.20
N ILE A 953 10.65 33.77 -70.20
CA ILE A 953 10.86 33.18 -68.87
C ILE A 953 10.31 34.14 -67.83
N GLU A 954 9.41 33.65 -66.98
CA GLU A 954 8.92 34.37 -65.81
C GLU A 954 9.78 34.00 -64.59
N LEU A 955 10.34 35.00 -63.92
CA LEU A 955 11.27 34.80 -62.81
C LEU A 955 10.53 34.85 -61.48
N THR A 956 10.22 33.68 -60.91
CA THR A 956 9.69 33.58 -59.55
C THR A 956 10.74 34.00 -58.51
N ARG A 957 10.28 34.35 -57.31
CA ARG A 957 11.16 34.76 -56.18
C ARG A 957 12.19 33.69 -55.86
N GLU A 958 11.79 32.42 -55.90
CA GLU A 958 12.66 31.26 -55.67
C GLU A 958 13.80 31.20 -56.71
N ILE A 959 13.47 31.36 -57.99
CA ILE A 959 14.47 31.37 -59.08
C ILE A 959 15.45 32.54 -58.92
N LYS A 960 14.97 33.73 -58.52
CA LYS A 960 15.87 34.87 -58.26
C LYS A 960 16.82 34.62 -57.09
N MET A 961 16.37 33.92 -56.05
CA MET A 961 17.22 33.53 -54.92
C MET A 961 18.28 32.50 -55.35
N GLU A 962 17.90 31.50 -56.15
CA GLU A 962 18.83 30.51 -56.70
C GLU A 962 19.89 31.16 -57.62
N LEU A 963 19.48 32.07 -58.52
CA LEU A 963 20.40 32.79 -59.41
C LEU A 963 21.41 33.65 -58.63
N LYS A 964 20.98 34.26 -57.52
CA LYS A 964 21.88 35.01 -56.63
C LYS A 964 22.87 34.07 -55.93
N GLN A 965 22.39 32.96 -55.37
CA GLN A 965 23.25 31.96 -54.73
C GLN A 965 24.29 31.39 -55.69
N ILE A 966 23.89 31.04 -56.91
CA ILE A 966 24.79 30.47 -57.94
C ILE A 966 25.86 31.50 -58.36
N ARG A 967 25.52 32.80 -58.43
CA ARG A 967 26.48 33.86 -58.73
C ARG A 967 27.49 34.11 -57.60
N ASP A 968 27.05 33.97 -56.35
CA ASP A 968 27.88 34.21 -55.16
C ASP A 968 28.85 33.04 -54.89
N ILE A 969 28.59 31.84 -55.42
CA ILE A 969 29.51 30.70 -55.34
C ILE A 969 30.73 30.97 -56.24
N ARG A 970 31.88 31.21 -55.61
CA ARG A 970 33.20 31.28 -56.25
C ARG A 970 34.09 30.19 -55.69
N HIS A 971 34.51 29.25 -56.54
CA HIS A 971 35.43 28.18 -56.16
C HIS A 971 36.33 27.83 -57.35
N ASP A 972 37.60 27.54 -57.11
CA ASP A 972 38.59 27.35 -58.18
C ASP A 972 38.31 26.16 -59.11
N ASN A 973 37.56 25.18 -58.60
CA ASN A 973 37.20 23.95 -59.32
C ASN A 973 35.78 23.96 -59.93
N LEU A 974 35.04 25.07 -59.84
CA LEU A 974 33.70 25.23 -60.41
C LEU A 974 33.70 26.31 -61.49
N THR A 975 32.96 26.08 -62.58
CA THR A 975 32.79 27.09 -63.63
C THR A 975 31.90 28.22 -63.12
N GLN A 976 32.44 29.43 -63.06
CA GLN A 976 31.71 30.57 -62.51
C GLN A 976 30.53 30.96 -63.41
N PHE A 977 29.34 31.06 -62.82
CA PHE A 977 28.19 31.67 -63.44
C PHE A 977 28.34 33.19 -63.43
N ILE A 978 28.28 33.80 -64.62
CA ILE A 978 28.50 35.24 -64.79
C ILE A 978 27.16 35.98 -64.74
N GLY A 979 26.16 35.44 -65.44
CA GLY A 979 24.82 36.01 -65.46
C GLY A 979 23.91 35.35 -66.48
N ALA A 980 22.68 35.84 -66.56
CA ALA A 980 21.70 35.36 -67.52
C ALA A 980 20.99 36.55 -68.20
N CYS A 981 20.78 36.42 -69.51
CA CYS A 981 19.88 37.27 -70.26
C CYS A 981 18.51 36.59 -70.36
N VAL A 982 17.48 37.29 -69.90
CA VAL A 982 16.09 36.82 -69.84
C VAL A 982 15.18 37.52 -70.84
N ASP A 983 15.76 38.40 -71.66
CA ASP A 983 15.02 39.22 -72.62
C ASP A 983 14.70 38.38 -73.88
N SER A 984 13.42 38.24 -74.21
CA SER A 984 12.95 37.55 -75.43
C SER A 984 13.26 38.38 -76.68
N PRO A 985 13.67 37.78 -77.83
CA PRO A 985 13.76 36.34 -78.13
C PRO A 985 15.12 35.68 -77.80
N ASN A 986 16.07 36.43 -77.23
CA ASN A 986 17.47 36.00 -77.10
C ASN A 986 17.83 35.62 -75.66
N ILE A 987 17.15 34.60 -75.13
CA ILE A 987 17.39 34.10 -73.78
C ILE A 987 18.66 33.24 -73.75
N CYS A 988 19.63 33.61 -72.92
CA CYS A 988 20.88 32.86 -72.81
C CYS A 988 21.54 33.00 -71.43
N ILE A 989 22.29 31.96 -71.05
CA ILE A 989 23.06 31.91 -69.82
C ILE A 989 24.55 32.01 -70.14
N LEU A 990 25.28 32.80 -69.33
CA LEU A 990 26.68 33.12 -69.50
C LEU A 990 27.51 32.46 -68.39
N PHE A 991 28.46 31.63 -68.80
CA PHE A 991 29.46 31.03 -67.91
C PHE A 991 30.86 31.52 -68.30
N GLN A 992 31.80 31.47 -67.35
CA GLN A 992 33.21 31.67 -67.65
C GLN A 992 33.68 30.65 -68.68
N TYR A 993 34.38 31.11 -69.73
CA TYR A 993 34.89 30.21 -70.77
C TYR A 993 36.05 29.35 -70.24
N CYS A 994 35.96 28.03 -70.46
CA CYS A 994 37.02 27.07 -70.12
C CYS A 994 37.82 26.68 -71.38
N PRO A 995 39.10 27.09 -71.46
CA PRO A 995 39.99 26.81 -72.59
C PRO A 995 40.12 25.36 -73.05
N LYS A 996 40.14 24.44 -72.10
CA LYS A 996 40.60 23.05 -72.27
C LYS A 996 39.47 22.07 -72.64
N GLY A 997 38.26 22.57 -72.90
CA GLY A 997 37.11 21.74 -73.27
C GLY A 997 36.56 20.89 -72.12
N SER A 998 35.73 19.90 -72.45
CA SER A 998 35.15 18.97 -71.48
C SER A 998 36.07 17.80 -71.16
N LEU A 999 35.93 17.24 -69.95
CA LEU A 999 36.74 16.12 -69.45
C LEU A 999 36.71 14.89 -70.38
N GLN A 1000 35.60 14.71 -71.12
CA GLN A 1000 35.40 13.60 -72.06
C GLN A 1000 36.26 13.71 -73.33
N VAL A 1001 36.69 14.91 -73.73
CA VAL A 1001 37.58 15.12 -74.88
C VAL A 1001 39.03 14.77 -74.56
N ILE A 1002 39.46 14.94 -73.31
CA ILE A 1002 40.82 14.67 -72.85
C ILE A 1002 41.05 13.16 -72.63
N PHE A 1003 40.01 12.41 -72.27
CA PHE A 1003 40.11 10.96 -72.02
C PHE A 1003 40.38 10.11 -73.29
N ASN A 1004 40.13 10.64 -74.50
CA ASN A 1004 40.15 9.86 -75.74
C ASN A 1004 41.44 9.98 -76.60
N CYS A 1005 42.50 10.69 -76.17
CA CYS A 1005 43.66 10.97 -77.05
C CYS A 1005 45.06 10.87 -76.39
N CYS A 1006 45.40 9.69 -75.86
CA CYS A 1006 46.74 9.28 -75.36
C CYS A 1006 47.03 9.56 -73.86
N LEU A 1007 47.43 8.48 -73.18
CA LEU A 1007 47.95 8.45 -71.81
C LEU A 1007 49.38 8.99 -71.74
N SER A 1008 49.60 10.04 -70.95
CA SER A 1008 50.88 10.27 -70.27
C SER A 1008 50.61 10.64 -68.81
N LYS A 1009 51.25 9.94 -67.87
CA LYS A 1009 51.19 10.22 -66.43
C LYS A 1009 51.85 11.57 -66.15
N ASP A 1010 51.02 12.62 -66.08
CA ASP A 1010 51.18 13.85 -65.27
C ASP A 1010 50.22 14.92 -65.79
N VAL A 1011 48.96 14.90 -65.32
CA VAL A 1011 47.99 15.98 -65.60
C VAL A 1011 47.54 16.61 -64.28
N LYS A 1012 48.04 17.81 -63.99
CA LYS A 1012 47.44 18.71 -62.98
C LYS A 1012 46.07 19.16 -63.48
N PHE A 1013 45.00 18.80 -62.77
CA PHE A 1013 43.62 19.21 -63.05
C PHE A 1013 43.44 20.72 -62.80
N LEU A 1014 43.79 21.55 -63.79
CA LEU A 1014 43.49 22.98 -63.79
C LEU A 1014 42.31 23.25 -64.74
N ARG A 1015 41.16 23.60 -64.13
CA ARG A 1015 39.86 24.05 -64.68
C ARG A 1015 39.41 23.31 -65.96
N MET A 1016 38.64 22.24 -65.76
CA MET A 1016 37.96 21.50 -66.83
C MET A 1016 36.44 21.69 -66.72
N SER A 1017 35.75 21.81 -67.86
CA SER A 1017 34.30 21.78 -67.89
C SER A 1017 33.84 20.34 -67.67
N ILE A 1018 33.17 20.07 -66.55
CA ILE A 1018 32.41 18.82 -66.41
C ILE A 1018 31.15 19.01 -67.26
N ASN A 1019 31.12 18.43 -68.44
CA ASN A 1019 29.84 18.31 -69.15
C ASN A 1019 29.81 16.99 -69.91
N PRO A 1020 29.07 16.02 -69.32
CA PRO A 1020 27.94 15.43 -70.04
C PRO A 1020 26.64 15.40 -69.21
N SER A 1021 26.68 15.80 -67.93
CA SER A 1021 25.58 15.57 -66.99
C SER A 1021 25.71 16.46 -65.75
N LEU A 1022 25.37 17.76 -65.88
CA LEU A 1022 24.84 18.53 -64.75
C LEU A 1022 23.39 18.06 -64.51
N GLU A 1023 23.26 16.81 -64.05
CA GLU A 1023 22.00 16.10 -63.82
C GLU A 1023 21.38 16.42 -62.45
N TYR A 1024 21.83 17.51 -61.81
CA TYR A 1024 21.17 18.11 -60.66
C TYR A 1024 21.04 19.63 -60.89
N ILE A 1025 20.18 19.99 -61.85
CA ILE A 1025 19.44 21.25 -61.83
C ILE A 1025 17.99 20.86 -61.49
N PRO A 1026 17.34 21.49 -60.50
CA PRO A 1026 15.94 21.23 -60.20
C PRO A 1026 15.08 21.42 -61.46
N LYS A 1027 14.02 20.61 -61.58
CA LYS A 1027 13.04 20.56 -62.69
C LYS A 1027 12.39 21.90 -63.09
N SER A 1028 12.78 23.03 -62.49
CA SER A 1028 12.22 24.36 -62.73
C SER A 1028 12.86 25.13 -63.90
N LEU A 1029 13.94 24.62 -64.52
CA LEU A 1029 14.62 25.31 -65.64
C LEU A 1029 14.79 24.48 -66.93
N ASN A 1030 13.96 23.45 -67.13
CA ASN A 1030 13.66 22.88 -68.46
C ASN A 1030 12.26 23.27 -68.92
#